data_AF-A0A3B0V2C7-F1
#
_entry.id   AF-A0A3B0V2C7-F1
#
_cell.length_a   1.000
_cell.length_b   1.000
_cell.length_c   1.000
_cell.angle_alpha   90.00
_cell.angle_beta   90.00
_cell.angle_gamma   90.00
#
_symmetry.space_group_name_H-M   'P 1'
#
loop_
_entity.id
_entity.type
_entity.pdbx_description
1 polymer ?
#
loop_
_entity_poly.entity_id
_entity_poly.type
_entity_poly.pdbx_seq_one_letter_code
_entity_poly.pdbx_strand_id
1 'polypeptide(L)'
;MSWLLTTLVIITFIAGFYRLKLIFYSIAILVVMVAFLYFEIILNMEFLIVFIPVFILFSILNIKKLRRQLVTKSLYGFLKNSNNHWKTFQRIDDGWFASDFERSIFQGKPDFLSFKKPHKHKADNSTVEQNIHNILLDAKNTSHITKINNLAKIGATSLLLGNSYNGQNLSASGLSDLLKNTSKINPILASIIGLLNLDSLTSFIHHFASSKQKKIFLPLISKVKMTPFLKPTSLYETLESQKSSIEGRIEQDFSNGKQQLGVRISFQDIILLGTSKSNCFYINVNVKDFNNLHSSKTHLGTAICIINDDIEGLVYHKGLKAYDDYLYYYACTGENVFIPFSNIVNEADGIGKGLEYLYKNQCFASSIWPLSISIPTNNIATLTSWYFAHLQKQNGRQLLSYKVVSAKLNEQFSQCLRLQLLENLSLQNDLHPQLLKFIAILNKNTHIAQTTEQLGWLRGILGSNAHNIKTESKVRSFYKVAHLATELDGMSHEINQLPLIKKAAIACHPYYDQEIKLLATEESFDLPVFDKIIFQHIGYITQNLTKTLIYTLRTSLLGRILFPKNKYKYMIKRMSSSFAFLSDITLINWTFKKEINTSFASHLGECIQHLTTSLAVHDYYLSINNNQSDSTKELAKVTLKNSLYSSQRALKDTINLAFNRFSAILLKLLLFPFGQPFHQIIAFKPLHDDIEKICELDENSNSPYTKYSPFLKKIYQTKQKLKAAESAEIAVTNATGTPLTTDNYKTLINRCLAAGIVSVEQSEQLRDAYLSILEITLINHFGNNYKKNK
;
A
#
# COMPACT_ATOMS: atom_id res chain seq x y z
N MET A 1 0.48 38.45 -35.44
CA MET A 1 -0.24 37.16 -35.33
C MET A 1 0.25 36.40 -34.10
N SER A 2 1.28 35.55 -34.17
CA SER A 2 1.65 34.66 -33.05
C SER A 2 2.11 35.35 -31.75
N TRP A 3 2.86 36.46 -31.85
CA TRP A 3 3.60 37.00 -30.69
C TRP A 3 2.73 37.48 -29.52
N LEU A 4 1.62 38.20 -29.78
CA LEU A 4 0.72 38.70 -28.73
C LEU A 4 0.03 37.57 -27.96
N LEU A 5 -0.48 36.57 -28.67
CA LEU A 5 -1.11 35.42 -28.02
C LEU A 5 -0.07 34.63 -27.22
N THR A 6 1.14 34.45 -27.76
CA THR A 6 2.22 33.76 -27.05
C THR A 6 2.68 34.50 -25.80
N THR A 7 2.77 35.83 -25.80
CA THR A 7 3.13 36.60 -24.59
C THR A 7 2.04 36.49 -23.53
N LEU A 8 0.76 36.58 -23.89
CA LEU A 8 -0.35 36.38 -22.96
C LEU A 8 -0.30 34.98 -22.33
N VAL A 9 -0.05 33.95 -23.14
CA VAL A 9 0.11 32.57 -22.67
C VAL A 9 1.29 32.50 -21.70
N ILE A 10 2.47 33.00 -22.06
CA ILE A 10 3.66 32.97 -21.20
C ILE A 10 3.40 33.66 -19.85
N ILE A 11 2.80 34.85 -19.85
CA ILE A 11 2.46 35.60 -18.62
C ILE A 11 1.48 34.80 -17.76
N THR A 12 0.46 34.21 -18.37
CA THR A 12 -0.54 33.39 -17.67
C THR A 12 0.09 32.15 -17.04
N PHE A 13 1.01 31.50 -17.75
CA PHE A 13 1.76 30.36 -17.24
C PHE A 13 2.68 30.74 -16.08
N ILE A 14 3.41 31.84 -16.17
CA ILE A 14 4.27 32.36 -15.09
C ILE A 14 3.42 32.73 -13.88
N ALA A 15 2.33 33.46 -14.09
CA ALA A 15 1.43 33.91 -13.03
C ALA A 15 0.78 32.73 -12.31
N GLY A 16 0.30 31.72 -13.04
CA GLY A 16 -0.25 30.51 -12.45
C GLY A 16 0.80 29.67 -11.72
N PHE A 17 1.99 29.49 -12.30
CA PHE A 17 3.06 28.67 -11.70
C PHE A 17 3.53 29.22 -10.35
N TYR A 18 3.78 30.53 -10.27
CA TYR A 18 4.17 31.20 -9.03
C TYR A 18 2.99 31.59 -8.15
N ARG A 19 1.76 31.36 -8.61
CA ARG A 19 0.52 31.73 -7.91
C ARG A 19 0.54 33.21 -7.49
N LEU A 20 0.80 34.08 -8.47
CA LEU A 20 0.81 35.53 -8.26
C LEU A 20 -0.57 36.03 -7.82
N LYS A 21 -0.60 37.11 -7.03
CA LYS A 21 -1.86 37.79 -6.70
C LYS A 21 -2.50 38.33 -7.99
N LEU A 22 -3.83 38.26 -8.09
CA LEU A 22 -4.60 38.72 -9.25
C LEU A 22 -4.21 40.13 -9.73
N ILE A 23 -3.89 41.05 -8.79
CA ILE A 23 -3.49 42.41 -9.14
C ILE A 23 -2.17 42.46 -9.94
N PHE A 24 -1.19 41.62 -9.59
CA PHE A 24 0.08 41.56 -10.32
C PHE A 24 -0.10 40.98 -11.72
N TYR A 25 -1.05 40.04 -11.89
CA TYR A 25 -1.40 39.53 -13.20
C TYR A 25 -2.05 40.60 -14.09
N SER A 26 -2.99 41.38 -13.54
CA SER A 26 -3.60 42.50 -14.27
C SER A 26 -2.59 43.59 -14.62
N ILE A 27 -1.66 43.91 -13.72
CA ILE A 27 -0.55 44.83 -14.01
C ILE A 27 0.34 44.28 -15.12
N ALA A 28 0.69 42.99 -15.09
CA ALA A 28 1.49 42.37 -16.14
C ALA A 28 0.80 42.42 -17.51
N ILE A 29 -0.52 42.18 -17.56
CA ILE A 29 -1.31 42.36 -18.80
C ILE A 29 -1.27 43.81 -19.26
N LEU A 30 -1.47 44.77 -18.35
CA LEU A 30 -1.46 46.20 -18.67
C LEU A 30 -0.11 46.64 -19.24
N VAL A 31 1.00 46.27 -18.59
CA VAL A 31 2.36 46.60 -19.03
C VAL A 31 2.61 46.07 -20.44
N VAL A 32 2.18 44.84 -20.71
CA VAL A 32 2.31 44.26 -22.05
C VAL A 32 1.41 44.98 -23.05
N MET A 33 0.16 45.30 -22.71
CA MET A 33 -0.70 46.09 -23.60
C MET A 33 -0.08 47.45 -23.95
N VAL A 34 0.46 48.17 -22.96
CA VAL A 34 1.12 49.47 -23.15
C VAL A 34 2.39 49.34 -23.98
N ALA A 35 3.24 48.35 -23.70
CA ALA A 35 4.47 48.12 -24.46
C ALA A 35 4.17 47.84 -25.94
N PHE A 36 3.18 46.99 -26.23
CA PHE A 36 2.80 46.69 -27.62
C PHE A 36 2.13 47.89 -28.33
N LEU A 37 1.42 48.76 -27.60
CA LEU A 37 0.90 50.03 -28.14
C LEU A 37 2.03 51.00 -28.47
N TYR A 38 3.05 51.09 -27.60
CA TYR A 38 4.20 51.98 -27.75
C TYR A 38 5.10 51.61 -28.95
N PHE A 39 5.31 50.31 -29.19
CA PHE A 39 6.09 49.83 -30.34
C PHE A 39 5.32 49.84 -31.68
N GLU A 40 4.13 50.47 -31.72
CA GLU A 40 3.25 50.52 -32.91
C GLU A 40 2.96 49.15 -33.54
N ILE A 41 2.99 48.08 -32.73
CA ILE A 41 2.69 46.71 -33.18
C ILE A 41 1.17 46.53 -33.39
N ILE A 42 0.35 47.57 -33.17
CA ILE A 42 -1.10 47.46 -32.98
C ILE A 42 -1.92 48.23 -34.02
N LEU A 43 -2.59 47.45 -34.86
CA LEU A 43 -3.96 47.67 -35.35
C LEU A 43 -4.64 46.34 -35.72
N ASN A 44 -4.26 45.23 -35.07
CA ASN A 44 -4.83 43.91 -35.35
C ASN A 44 -6.06 43.63 -34.45
N MET A 45 -7.11 43.04 -35.04
CA MET A 45 -8.36 42.65 -34.37
C MET A 45 -8.17 41.80 -33.10
N GLU A 46 -7.05 41.06 -32.98
CA GLU A 46 -6.71 40.24 -31.80
C GLU A 46 -6.57 41.04 -30.50
N PHE A 47 -6.00 42.25 -30.57
CA PHE A 47 -5.82 43.10 -29.39
C PHE A 47 -7.17 43.54 -28.82
N LEU A 48 -8.10 43.91 -29.71
CA LEU A 48 -9.47 44.30 -29.35
C LEU A 48 -10.31 43.12 -28.85
N ILE A 49 -10.18 41.94 -29.48
CA ILE A 49 -11.04 40.78 -29.17
C ILE A 49 -10.55 39.99 -27.96
N VAL A 50 -9.24 39.92 -27.70
CA VAL A 50 -8.69 39.03 -26.65
C VAL A 50 -8.17 39.82 -25.46
N PHE A 51 -7.26 40.76 -25.66
CA PHE A 51 -6.58 41.44 -24.55
C PHE A 51 -7.51 42.38 -23.78
N ILE A 52 -8.31 43.19 -24.47
CA ILE A 52 -9.24 44.12 -23.82
C ILE A 52 -10.27 43.37 -22.95
N PRO A 53 -10.99 42.34 -23.45
CA PRO A 53 -11.96 41.62 -22.63
C PRO A 53 -11.31 40.87 -21.45
N VAL A 54 -10.14 40.26 -21.66
CA VAL A 54 -9.38 39.60 -20.59
C VAL A 54 -8.98 40.63 -19.52
N PHE A 55 -8.43 41.77 -19.93
CA PHE A 55 -8.05 42.83 -18.99
C PHE A 55 -9.26 43.37 -18.21
N ILE A 56 -10.39 43.62 -18.88
CA ILE A 56 -11.64 44.06 -18.23
C ILE A 56 -12.12 43.01 -17.22
N LEU A 57 -12.17 41.73 -17.61
CA LEU A 57 -12.58 40.63 -16.73
C LEU A 57 -11.73 40.57 -15.45
N PHE A 58 -10.40 40.56 -15.59
CA PHE A 58 -9.50 40.48 -14.44
C PHE A 58 -9.50 41.78 -13.60
N SER A 59 -9.75 42.93 -14.22
CA SER A 59 -9.92 44.20 -13.51
C SER A 59 -11.19 44.19 -12.64
N ILE A 60 -12.30 43.66 -13.15
CA ILE A 60 -13.54 43.46 -12.36
C ILE A 60 -13.28 42.51 -11.19
N LEU A 61 -12.54 41.43 -11.40
CA LEU A 61 -12.17 40.48 -10.34
C LEU A 61 -11.22 41.06 -9.28
N ASN A 62 -10.46 42.12 -9.57
CA ASN A 62 -9.65 42.82 -8.56
C ASN A 62 -10.48 43.70 -7.63
N ILE A 63 -11.63 44.20 -8.10
CA ILE A 63 -12.54 45.01 -7.29
C ILE A 63 -13.29 44.10 -6.33
N LYS A 64 -12.81 44.04 -5.07
CA LYS A 64 -13.36 43.14 -4.03
C LYS A 64 -14.88 43.24 -3.88
N LYS A 65 -15.46 44.44 -3.96
CA LYS A 65 -16.93 44.63 -3.85
C LYS A 65 -17.67 43.91 -4.98
N LEU A 66 -17.25 44.13 -6.23
CA LEU A 66 -17.86 43.50 -7.41
C LEU A 66 -17.65 41.99 -7.41
N ARG A 67 -16.42 41.52 -7.16
CA ARG A 67 -16.10 40.09 -7.05
C ARG A 67 -17.00 39.37 -6.03
N ARG A 68 -17.15 39.98 -4.86
CA ARG A 68 -17.96 39.45 -3.77
C ARG A 68 -19.44 39.35 -4.13
N GLN A 69 -19.98 40.38 -4.78
CA GLN A 69 -21.39 40.44 -5.16
C GLN A 69 -21.72 39.53 -6.34
N LEU A 70 -20.89 39.53 -7.39
CA LEU A 70 -21.17 38.83 -8.64
C LEU A 70 -20.76 37.35 -8.61
N VAL A 71 -19.61 37.04 -8.00
CA VAL A 71 -19.03 35.69 -8.03
C VAL A 71 -19.22 34.98 -6.69
N THR A 72 -18.69 35.56 -5.61
CA THR A 72 -18.60 34.86 -4.33
C THR A 72 -19.97 34.60 -3.71
N LYS A 73 -20.90 35.56 -3.76
CA LYS A 73 -22.26 35.40 -3.23
C LYS A 73 -23.03 34.28 -3.94
N SER A 74 -22.90 34.20 -5.27
CA SER A 74 -23.54 33.16 -6.08
C SER A 74 -22.97 31.77 -5.75
N LEU A 75 -21.63 31.65 -5.73
CA LEU A 75 -20.95 30.40 -5.34
C LEU A 75 -21.33 29.95 -3.93
N TYR A 76 -21.40 30.88 -2.98
CA TYR A 76 -21.82 30.58 -1.61
C TYR A 76 -23.26 30.06 -1.57
N GLY A 77 -24.20 30.73 -2.25
CA GLY A 77 -25.59 30.27 -2.32
C GLY A 77 -25.70 28.85 -2.88
N PHE A 78 -24.92 28.55 -3.92
CA PHE A 78 -24.86 27.22 -4.52
C PHE A 78 -24.25 26.16 -3.58
N LEU A 79 -23.17 26.49 -2.87
CA LEU A 79 -22.52 25.61 -1.90
C LEU A 79 -23.31 25.46 -0.59
N LYS A 80 -24.17 26.43 -0.25
CA LYS A 80 -25.03 26.39 0.94
C LYS A 80 -26.28 25.54 0.74
N ASN A 81 -26.71 25.23 -0.48
CA ASN A 81 -27.92 24.43 -0.66
C ASN A 81 -27.83 23.06 0.07
N SER A 82 -28.93 22.68 0.72
CA SER A 82 -29.03 21.59 1.71
C SER A 82 -28.71 20.18 1.19
N ASN A 83 -28.62 19.99 -0.12
CA ASN A 83 -28.30 18.71 -0.74
C ASN A 83 -26.79 18.45 -0.92
N ASN A 84 -25.91 19.35 -0.47
CA ASN A 84 -24.47 19.16 -0.60
C ASN A 84 -23.95 18.20 0.49
N HIS A 85 -23.68 16.95 0.09
CA HIS A 85 -23.00 15.96 0.93
C HIS A 85 -21.71 16.50 1.55
N TRP A 86 -21.05 17.47 0.90
CA TRP A 86 -19.83 18.12 1.39
C TRP A 86 -19.96 18.73 2.79
N LYS A 87 -21.15 19.20 3.19
CA LYS A 87 -21.39 19.81 4.52
C LYS A 87 -21.37 18.81 5.68
N THR A 88 -21.66 17.55 5.39
CA THR A 88 -21.70 16.50 6.41
C THR A 88 -20.31 16.01 6.79
N PHE A 89 -19.28 16.36 6.02
CA PHE A 89 -17.92 16.01 6.37
C PHE A 89 -17.41 16.97 7.43
N GLN A 90 -16.87 16.40 8.49
CA GLN A 90 -16.07 17.12 9.46
C GLN A 90 -14.66 16.56 9.42
N ARG A 91 -13.69 17.43 9.65
CA ARG A 91 -12.32 16.98 9.89
C ARG A 91 -12.31 16.23 11.21
N ILE A 92 -12.02 14.93 11.14
CA ILE A 92 -11.91 14.05 12.31
C ILE A 92 -10.48 14.08 12.88
N ASP A 93 -9.52 14.60 12.12
CA ASP A 93 -8.10 14.54 12.47
C ASP A 93 -7.50 15.92 12.81
N ASP A 94 -6.88 16.03 13.97
CA ASP A 94 -6.07 17.20 14.35
C ASP A 94 -4.66 17.11 13.73
N GLY A 95 -4.60 16.76 12.44
CA GLY A 95 -3.36 16.63 11.67
C GLY A 95 -2.62 15.30 11.88
N TRP A 96 -3.18 14.38 12.65
CA TRP A 96 -2.58 13.07 12.90
C TRP A 96 -2.77 12.07 11.75
N PHE A 97 -3.74 12.26 10.85
CA PHE A 97 -4.11 11.26 9.83
C PHE A 97 -3.16 11.19 8.63
N ALA A 98 -2.53 12.31 8.25
CA ALA A 98 -1.56 12.40 7.15
C ALA A 98 -0.20 12.91 7.64
N SER A 99 0.90 12.45 7.03
CA SER A 99 2.23 13.00 7.26
C SER A 99 2.53 14.18 6.33
N ASP A 100 3.52 15.01 6.65
CA ASP A 100 3.93 16.10 5.74
C ASP A 100 4.48 15.58 4.40
N PHE A 101 5.10 14.40 4.41
CA PHE A 101 5.53 13.71 3.20
C PHE A 101 4.34 13.36 2.31
N GLU A 102 3.30 12.74 2.86
CA GLU A 102 2.09 12.39 2.09
C GLU A 102 1.35 13.66 1.62
N ARG A 103 1.27 14.69 2.47
CA ARG A 103 0.72 16.00 2.10
C ARG A 103 1.45 16.57 0.89
N SER A 104 2.78 16.47 0.84
CA SER A 104 3.59 16.97 -0.28
C SER A 104 3.20 16.31 -1.61
N ILE A 105 2.95 14.99 -1.60
CA ILE A 105 2.56 14.20 -2.77
C ILE A 105 1.13 14.57 -3.18
N PHE A 106 0.21 14.59 -2.22
CA PHE A 106 -1.20 14.92 -2.44
C PHE A 106 -1.33 16.33 -3.02
N GLN A 107 -0.52 17.27 -2.55
CA GLN A 107 -0.60 18.67 -2.95
C GLN A 107 0.09 19.02 -4.29
N GLY A 108 0.65 18.05 -5.00
CA GLY A 108 1.34 18.34 -6.26
C GLY A 108 2.71 19.00 -6.09
N LYS A 109 3.34 18.82 -4.91
CA LYS A 109 4.66 19.35 -4.55
C LYS A 109 5.49 18.25 -3.87
N PRO A 110 5.74 17.12 -4.54
CA PRO A 110 6.32 15.95 -3.88
C PRO A 110 7.71 16.29 -3.35
N ASP A 111 7.95 15.95 -2.09
CA ASP A 111 9.25 16.06 -1.45
C ASP A 111 10.16 14.87 -1.84
N PHE A 112 11.39 15.17 -2.22
CA PHE A 112 12.38 14.19 -2.66
C PHE A 112 13.37 13.94 -1.53
N LEU A 113 12.85 13.40 -0.43
CA LEU A 113 13.64 13.00 0.73
C LEU A 113 14.62 11.89 0.33
N SER A 114 15.76 11.84 1.02
CA SER A 114 16.67 10.69 0.96
C SER A 114 16.21 9.65 1.97
N PHE A 115 15.93 8.44 1.50
CA PHE A 115 15.42 7.37 2.34
C PHE A 115 16.59 6.54 2.85
N LYS A 116 16.80 6.58 4.16
CA LYS A 116 17.81 5.72 4.79
C LYS A 116 17.27 4.30 4.84
N LYS A 117 18.14 3.30 4.60
CA LYS A 117 17.82 1.92 4.96
C LYS A 117 17.50 1.90 6.47
N PRO A 118 16.41 1.25 6.90
CA PRO A 118 16.09 1.15 8.32
C PRO A 118 17.28 0.53 9.06
N HIS A 119 17.55 1.04 10.26
CA HIS A 119 18.60 0.47 11.10
C HIS A 119 18.21 -0.98 11.41
N LYS A 120 18.98 -1.95 10.90
CA LYS A 120 18.82 -3.35 11.30
C LYS A 120 19.21 -3.45 12.77
N HIS A 121 18.23 -3.49 13.66
CA HIS A 121 18.49 -3.75 15.07
C HIS A 121 19.08 -5.16 15.18
N LYS A 122 20.36 -5.25 15.60
CA LYS A 122 20.99 -6.50 16.08
C LYS A 122 20.43 -6.89 17.46
N ALA A 123 19.13 -6.76 17.68
CA ALA A 123 18.55 -7.25 18.93
C ALA A 123 18.73 -8.79 18.99
N ASP A 124 18.87 -9.34 20.20
CA ASP A 124 18.95 -10.77 20.54
C ASP A 124 17.65 -11.53 20.17
N ASN A 125 17.15 -11.35 18.95
CA ASN A 125 15.99 -12.02 18.37
C ASN A 125 16.20 -13.53 18.25
N SER A 126 17.45 -13.98 18.38
CA SER A 126 17.88 -15.35 18.16
C SER A 126 17.06 -16.34 18.99
N THR A 127 16.76 -16.05 20.26
CA THR A 127 16.10 -17.01 21.15
C THR A 127 14.63 -17.25 20.80
N VAL A 128 13.82 -16.19 20.68
CA VAL A 128 12.39 -16.30 20.33
C VAL A 128 12.22 -16.82 18.91
N GLU A 129 13.00 -16.31 17.97
CA GLU A 129 12.95 -16.74 16.58
C GLU A 129 13.35 -18.22 16.45
N GLN A 130 14.43 -18.66 17.12
CA GLN A 130 14.82 -20.07 17.15
C GLN A 130 13.73 -20.94 17.75
N ASN A 131 13.08 -20.50 18.83
CA ASN A 131 11.98 -21.26 19.44
C ASN A 131 10.77 -21.39 18.51
N ILE A 132 10.39 -20.31 17.81
CA ILE A 132 9.34 -20.36 16.77
C ILE A 132 9.75 -21.34 15.67
N HIS A 133 11.00 -21.29 15.23
CA HIS A 133 11.53 -22.15 14.18
C HIS A 133 11.57 -23.62 14.60
N ASN A 134 11.95 -23.92 15.84
CA ASN A 134 11.95 -25.28 16.39
C ASN A 134 10.53 -25.85 16.45
N ILE A 135 9.55 -25.07 16.94
CA ILE A 135 8.12 -25.46 16.95
C ILE A 135 7.60 -25.72 15.52
N LEU A 136 8.10 -24.96 14.54
CA LEU A 136 7.75 -25.15 13.13
C LEU A 136 8.39 -26.40 12.50
N LEU A 137 9.60 -26.79 12.94
CA LEU A 137 10.36 -27.93 12.41
C LEU A 137 9.97 -29.27 13.06
N ASP A 138 9.68 -29.30 14.36
CA ASP A 138 9.24 -30.50 15.12
C ASP A 138 7.85 -31.03 14.70
N ALA A 139 7.22 -30.35 13.76
CA ALA A 139 5.82 -30.43 13.38
C ALA A 139 5.35 -31.71 12.66
N LYS A 140 6.05 -32.84 12.76
CA LYS A 140 5.59 -34.09 12.12
C LYS A 140 4.36 -34.71 12.82
N ASN A 141 4.12 -34.44 14.12
CA ASN A 141 3.10 -35.15 14.92
C ASN A 141 2.11 -34.27 15.74
N THR A 142 2.05 -32.94 15.56
CA THR A 142 1.16 -32.04 16.35
C THR A 142 0.18 -31.21 15.50
N SER A 143 -1.05 -31.03 16.00
CA SER A 143 -2.08 -30.19 15.35
C SER A 143 -1.66 -28.71 15.25
N HIS A 144 -2.18 -27.98 14.27
CA HIS A 144 -1.82 -26.57 14.05
C HIS A 144 -2.30 -25.63 15.17
N ILE A 145 -3.47 -25.88 15.77
CA ILE A 145 -3.94 -25.17 16.98
C ILE A 145 -2.98 -25.34 18.16
N THR A 146 -2.49 -26.56 18.40
CA THR A 146 -1.53 -26.78 19.50
C THR A 146 -0.24 -26.00 19.30
N LYS A 147 0.16 -25.72 18.05
CA LYS A 147 1.32 -24.88 17.74
C LYS A 147 1.08 -23.44 18.16
N ILE A 148 -0.04 -22.82 17.81
CA ILE A 148 -0.30 -21.43 18.25
C ILE A 148 -0.38 -21.32 19.77
N ASN A 149 -1.03 -22.27 20.43
CA ASN A 149 -1.09 -22.27 21.90
C ASN A 149 0.29 -22.39 22.54
N ASN A 150 1.21 -23.14 21.94
CA ASN A 150 2.61 -23.22 22.39
C ASN A 150 3.39 -21.95 22.05
N LEU A 151 3.12 -21.33 20.90
CA LEU A 151 3.73 -20.06 20.51
C LEU A 151 3.34 -18.91 21.46
N ALA A 152 2.09 -18.87 21.89
CA ALA A 152 1.65 -17.94 22.92
C ALA A 152 2.45 -18.12 24.22
N LYS A 153 2.71 -19.37 24.65
CA LYS A 153 3.49 -19.66 25.87
C LYS A 153 4.93 -19.17 25.80
N ILE A 154 5.54 -19.12 24.61
CA ILE A 154 6.90 -18.59 24.43
C ILE A 154 6.93 -17.08 24.17
N GLY A 155 5.79 -16.39 24.29
CA GLY A 155 5.69 -14.94 24.14
C GLY A 155 5.53 -14.43 22.70
N ALA A 156 5.15 -15.29 21.75
CA ALA A 156 4.95 -14.89 20.35
C ALA A 156 3.75 -13.92 20.14
N THR A 157 2.90 -13.74 21.15
CA THR A 157 1.76 -12.79 21.15
C THR A 157 2.08 -11.46 21.85
N SER A 158 3.30 -11.31 22.38
CA SER A 158 3.74 -10.15 23.16
C SER A 158 5.10 -9.63 22.69
N LEU A 159 5.32 -9.67 21.37
CA LEU A 159 6.62 -9.39 20.75
C LEU A 159 7.04 -7.92 20.94
N LEU A 160 6.11 -6.98 20.77
CA LEU A 160 6.38 -5.54 20.93
C LEU A 160 6.33 -5.07 22.38
N LEU A 161 5.76 -5.87 23.29
CA LEU A 161 5.56 -5.44 24.67
C LEU A 161 6.91 -5.32 25.40
N GLY A 162 7.10 -4.26 26.17
CA GLY A 162 8.34 -4.05 26.91
C GLY A 162 8.59 -5.12 27.98
N ASN A 163 9.86 -5.30 28.36
CA ASN A 163 10.28 -6.28 29.38
C ASN A 163 9.57 -6.06 30.73
N SER A 164 9.22 -4.81 31.06
CA SER A 164 8.45 -4.47 32.27
C SER A 164 7.07 -5.12 32.33
N TYR A 165 6.53 -5.57 31.20
CA TYR A 165 5.26 -6.29 31.09
C TYR A 165 5.46 -7.78 30.77
N ASN A 166 6.66 -8.33 30.94
CA ASN A 166 7.07 -9.68 30.51
C ASN A 166 6.93 -9.91 29.00
N GLY A 167 7.07 -8.86 28.19
CA GLY A 167 7.14 -8.97 26.74
C GLY A 167 8.56 -9.15 26.20
N GLN A 168 8.69 -9.24 24.88
CA GLN A 168 9.99 -9.45 24.20
C GLN A 168 10.69 -8.16 23.75
N ASN A 169 10.02 -7.00 23.90
CA ASN A 169 10.54 -5.67 23.62
C ASN A 169 11.19 -5.52 22.23
N LEU A 170 10.61 -6.16 21.22
CA LEU A 170 11.05 -6.02 19.83
C LEU A 170 10.69 -4.63 19.29
N SER A 171 11.59 -4.08 18.46
CA SER A 171 11.27 -2.93 17.62
C SER A 171 10.31 -3.32 16.49
N ALA A 172 9.70 -2.33 15.84
CA ALA A 172 8.88 -2.59 14.64
C ALA A 172 9.69 -3.27 13.52
N SER A 173 10.95 -2.87 13.33
CA SER A 173 11.88 -3.53 12.40
C SER A 173 12.19 -4.97 12.81
N GLY A 174 12.46 -5.21 14.10
CA GLY A 174 12.71 -6.55 14.64
C GLY A 174 11.51 -7.49 14.48
N LEU A 175 10.30 -6.98 14.69
CA LEU A 175 9.07 -7.71 14.38
C LEU A 175 8.94 -8.00 12.88
N SER A 176 9.20 -7.01 12.00
CA SER A 176 9.16 -7.22 10.55
C SER A 176 10.12 -8.33 10.11
N ASP A 177 11.35 -8.33 10.63
CA ASP A 177 12.36 -9.34 10.32
C ASP A 177 11.95 -10.74 10.81
N LEU A 178 11.44 -10.86 12.04
CA LEU A 178 10.90 -12.11 12.58
C LEU A 178 9.73 -12.64 11.72
N LEU A 179 8.81 -11.76 11.32
CA LEU A 179 7.69 -12.12 10.45
C LEU A 179 8.17 -12.55 9.06
N LYS A 180 9.17 -11.87 8.49
CA LYS A 180 9.78 -12.27 7.21
C LYS A 180 10.40 -13.66 7.30
N ASN A 181 11.17 -13.93 8.35
CA ASN A 181 11.81 -15.23 8.56
C ASN A 181 10.78 -16.35 8.79
N THR A 182 9.73 -16.07 9.55
CA THR A 182 8.61 -17.00 9.73
C THR A 182 7.86 -17.25 8.43
N SER A 183 7.62 -16.19 7.63
CA SER A 183 6.89 -16.25 6.36
C SER A 183 7.61 -17.10 5.29
N LYS A 184 8.96 -17.15 5.31
CA LYS A 184 9.75 -18.06 4.46
C LYS A 184 9.35 -19.53 4.63
N ILE A 185 8.81 -19.89 5.80
CA ILE A 185 8.41 -21.27 6.16
C ILE A 185 6.91 -21.43 6.18
N ASN A 186 6.16 -20.47 6.71
CA ASN A 186 4.71 -20.51 6.84
C ASN A 186 4.10 -19.09 6.88
N PRO A 187 3.65 -18.56 5.73
CA PRO A 187 3.12 -17.20 5.65
C PRO A 187 1.77 -17.04 6.39
N ILE A 188 0.94 -18.07 6.52
CA ILE A 188 -0.32 -17.99 7.30
C ILE A 188 -0.03 -17.84 8.78
N LEU A 189 0.91 -18.63 9.31
CA LEU A 189 1.26 -18.50 10.72
C LEU A 189 1.91 -17.13 10.99
N ALA A 190 2.77 -16.66 10.08
CA ALA A 190 3.33 -15.32 10.16
C ALA A 190 2.23 -14.24 10.17
N SER A 191 1.18 -14.37 9.34
CA SER A 191 0.07 -13.41 9.36
C SER A 191 -0.69 -13.42 10.67
N ILE A 192 -0.93 -14.59 11.25
CA ILE A 192 -1.61 -14.70 12.54
C ILE A 192 -0.77 -14.07 13.66
N ILE A 193 0.53 -14.36 13.71
CA ILE A 193 1.45 -13.74 14.70
C ILE A 193 1.46 -12.21 14.52
N GLY A 194 1.56 -11.74 13.27
CA GLY A 194 1.54 -10.31 12.95
C GLY A 194 0.25 -9.64 13.43
N LEU A 195 -0.91 -10.20 13.08
CA LEU A 195 -2.21 -9.67 13.47
C LEU A 195 -2.42 -9.69 14.99
N LEU A 196 -2.00 -10.75 15.69
CA LEU A 196 -2.11 -10.82 17.15
C LEU A 196 -1.26 -9.74 17.86
N ASN A 197 -0.15 -9.30 17.28
CA ASN A 197 0.70 -8.25 17.87
C ASN A 197 0.34 -6.84 17.40
N LEU A 198 -0.20 -6.68 16.20
CA LEU A 198 -0.35 -5.39 15.53
C LEU A 198 -1.80 -4.94 15.33
N ASP A 199 -2.74 -5.87 15.20
CA ASP A 199 -4.13 -5.62 14.83
C ASP A 199 -5.09 -6.40 15.75
N SER A 200 -4.85 -6.31 17.06
CA SER A 200 -5.61 -7.01 18.11
C SER A 200 -5.78 -6.10 19.34
N LEU A 201 -6.51 -6.57 20.36
CA LEU A 201 -6.63 -5.86 21.63
C LEU A 201 -5.27 -5.48 22.24
N THR A 202 -4.24 -6.33 22.06
CA THR A 202 -2.90 -6.09 22.57
C THR A 202 -2.31 -4.78 22.08
N SER A 203 -2.44 -4.48 20.78
CA SER A 203 -1.86 -3.28 20.19
C SER A 203 -2.58 -2.02 20.66
N PHE A 204 -3.92 -2.07 20.82
CA PHE A 204 -4.69 -0.95 21.37
C PHE A 204 -4.27 -0.60 22.79
N ILE A 205 -4.12 -1.60 23.66
CA ILE A 205 -3.67 -1.38 25.04
C ILE A 205 -2.24 -0.86 25.05
N HIS A 206 -1.36 -1.47 24.25
CA HIS A 206 0.04 -1.08 24.19
C HIS A 206 0.23 0.37 23.75
N HIS A 207 -0.49 0.84 22.73
CA HIS A 207 -0.32 2.18 22.18
C HIS A 207 -1.13 3.26 22.89
N PHE A 208 -2.40 2.99 23.23
CA PHE A 208 -3.33 4.05 23.59
C PHE A 208 -3.83 4.02 25.03
N ALA A 209 -3.74 2.88 25.73
CA ALA A 209 -4.25 2.79 27.10
C ALA A 209 -3.42 3.61 28.11
N SER A 210 -4.01 3.92 29.26
CA SER A 210 -3.33 4.63 30.35
C SER A 210 -2.20 3.79 30.95
N SER A 211 -1.21 4.43 31.59
CA SER A 211 -0.12 3.71 32.27
C SER A 211 -0.63 2.72 33.34
N LYS A 212 -1.77 3.03 33.97
CA LYS A 212 -2.45 2.15 34.92
C LYS A 212 -3.03 0.92 34.23
N GLN A 213 -3.77 1.12 33.13
CA GLN A 213 -4.31 0.02 32.34
C GLN A 213 -3.23 -0.89 31.76
N LYS A 214 -2.13 -0.32 31.25
CA LYS A 214 -1.00 -1.10 30.72
C LYS A 214 -0.42 -2.05 31.77
N LYS A 215 -0.23 -1.59 33.01
CA LYS A 215 0.27 -2.40 34.13
C LYS A 215 -0.68 -3.53 34.52
N ILE A 216 -1.98 -3.38 34.28
CA ILE A 216 -3.00 -4.40 34.60
C ILE A 216 -3.08 -5.41 33.46
N PHE A 217 -3.35 -4.96 32.23
CA PHE A 217 -3.72 -5.86 31.12
C PHE A 217 -2.53 -6.46 30.39
N LEU A 218 -1.44 -5.71 30.15
CA LEU A 218 -0.31 -6.23 29.36
C LEU A 218 0.36 -7.46 29.99
N PRO A 219 0.56 -7.54 31.33
CA PRO A 219 1.08 -8.75 31.97
C PRO A 219 0.14 -9.96 31.87
N LEU A 220 -1.18 -9.74 31.80
CA LEU A 220 -2.16 -10.82 31.60
C LEU A 220 -2.05 -11.40 30.19
N ILE A 221 -1.79 -10.53 29.20
CA ILE A 221 -1.60 -10.93 27.80
C ILE A 221 -0.29 -11.69 27.62
N SER A 222 0.82 -11.18 28.17
CA SER A 222 2.14 -11.85 28.05
C SER A 222 2.18 -13.21 28.77
N LYS A 223 1.43 -13.36 29.87
CA LYS A 223 1.27 -14.63 30.59
C LYS A 223 0.21 -15.56 30.00
N VAL A 224 -0.40 -15.20 28.86
CA VAL A 224 -1.44 -16.00 28.18
C VAL A 224 -2.67 -16.27 29.07
N LYS A 225 -2.94 -15.38 30.05
CA LYS A 225 -4.21 -15.39 30.81
C LYS A 225 -5.32 -14.70 30.01
N MET A 226 -4.94 -13.65 29.29
CA MET A 226 -5.80 -12.98 28.30
C MET A 226 -5.22 -13.23 26.92
N THR A 227 -5.84 -14.12 26.15
CA THR A 227 -5.43 -14.43 24.79
C THR A 227 -6.37 -13.70 23.83
N PRO A 228 -5.87 -12.75 23.03
CA PRO A 228 -6.74 -11.98 22.16
C PRO A 228 -7.34 -12.84 21.03
N PHE A 229 -8.58 -12.54 20.68
CA PHE A 229 -9.07 -12.80 19.33
C PHE A 229 -8.36 -11.86 18.34
N LEU A 230 -8.37 -12.21 17.06
CA LEU A 230 -8.06 -11.28 15.99
C LEU A 230 -9.10 -10.16 15.96
N LYS A 231 -8.78 -9.09 15.23
CA LYS A 231 -9.68 -7.97 14.97
C LYS A 231 -11.12 -8.46 14.64
N PRO A 232 -12.16 -7.94 15.33
CA PRO A 232 -13.55 -8.24 15.01
C PRO A 232 -13.96 -7.67 13.66
N THR A 233 -14.90 -8.35 12.99
CA THR A 233 -15.43 -7.94 11.68
C THR A 233 -16.22 -6.62 11.72
N SER A 234 -16.83 -6.27 12.86
CA SER A 234 -17.63 -5.04 13.05
C SER A 234 -16.83 -3.73 12.96
N LEU A 235 -15.50 -3.80 12.95
CA LEU A 235 -14.63 -2.63 12.83
C LEU A 235 -14.72 -1.96 11.46
N TYR A 236 -14.91 -2.75 10.40
CA TYR A 236 -15.03 -2.24 9.04
C TYR A 236 -16.22 -1.28 8.89
N GLU A 237 -17.39 -1.66 9.42
CA GLU A 237 -18.61 -0.85 9.41
C GLU A 237 -18.40 0.50 10.10
N THR A 238 -17.64 0.51 11.21
CA THR A 238 -17.38 1.72 11.99
C THR A 238 -16.51 2.72 11.22
N LEU A 239 -15.50 2.25 10.49
CA LEU A 239 -14.65 3.13 9.69
C LEU A 239 -15.38 3.73 8.48
N GLU A 240 -16.31 2.97 7.91
CA GLU A 240 -17.14 3.39 6.79
C GLU A 240 -18.20 4.41 7.21
N SER A 241 -19.03 4.06 8.19
CA SER A 241 -20.15 4.89 8.67
C SER A 241 -19.70 6.00 9.64
N GLN A 242 -18.43 5.98 10.07
CA GLN A 242 -17.84 6.90 11.04
C GLN A 242 -18.48 6.85 12.43
N LYS A 243 -19.33 5.86 12.69
CA LYS A 243 -19.97 5.61 13.98
C LYS A 243 -20.07 4.12 14.17
N SER A 244 -19.89 3.63 15.38
CA SER A 244 -20.18 2.21 15.62
C SER A 244 -21.67 1.96 15.44
N SER A 245 -22.02 0.81 14.85
CA SER A 245 -23.39 0.28 14.84
C SER A 245 -23.84 -0.13 16.25
N ILE A 246 -22.88 -0.41 17.14
CA ILE A 246 -23.13 -0.74 18.55
C ILE A 246 -23.22 0.57 19.34
N GLU A 247 -24.42 0.84 19.87
CA GLU A 247 -24.66 1.98 20.75
C GLU A 247 -24.44 1.60 22.21
N GLY A 248 -23.90 2.54 22.98
CA GLY A 248 -23.72 2.39 24.40
C GLY A 248 -24.24 3.60 25.16
N ARG A 249 -24.86 3.35 26.31
CA ARG A 249 -25.38 4.39 27.20
C ARG A 249 -24.55 4.46 28.48
N ILE A 250 -24.21 5.67 28.92
CA ILE A 250 -23.54 5.84 30.21
C ILE A 250 -24.54 5.59 31.33
N GLU A 251 -24.16 4.69 32.24
CA GLU A 251 -24.95 4.33 33.42
C GLU A 251 -24.04 4.12 34.62
N GLN A 252 -24.64 4.16 35.81
CA GLN A 252 -24.03 3.69 37.04
C GLN A 252 -24.51 2.28 37.33
N ASP A 253 -23.60 1.40 37.71
CA ASP A 253 -23.93 0.05 38.18
C ASP A 253 -22.99 -0.38 39.31
N PHE A 254 -23.39 -1.41 40.04
CA PHE A 254 -22.55 -2.05 41.05
C PHE A 254 -21.66 -3.09 40.36
N SER A 255 -20.36 -2.80 40.31
CA SER A 255 -19.35 -3.75 39.83
C SER A 255 -18.28 -3.93 40.90
N ASN A 256 -17.95 -5.19 41.22
CA ASN A 256 -17.01 -5.55 42.30
C ASN A 256 -17.36 -4.91 43.67
N GLY A 257 -18.66 -4.87 44.00
CA GLY A 257 -19.15 -4.32 45.28
C GLY A 257 -19.03 -2.81 45.43
N LYS A 258 -18.69 -2.07 44.36
CA LYS A 258 -18.63 -0.60 44.35
C LYS A 258 -19.49 -0.05 43.22
N GLN A 259 -20.18 1.05 43.49
CA GLN A 259 -20.90 1.81 42.47
C GLN A 259 -19.87 2.51 41.57
N GLN A 260 -19.91 2.21 40.28
CA GLN A 260 -18.98 2.76 39.28
C GLN A 260 -19.74 3.22 38.04
N LEU A 261 -19.17 4.20 37.34
CA LEU A 261 -19.65 4.61 36.02
C LEU A 261 -19.11 3.68 34.94
N GLY A 262 -19.97 3.39 33.98
CA GLY A 262 -19.66 2.54 32.85
C GLY A 262 -20.56 2.82 31.66
N VAL A 263 -20.42 1.99 30.64
CA VAL A 263 -21.25 2.00 29.44
C VAL A 263 -21.99 0.68 29.38
N ARG A 264 -23.32 0.73 29.32
CA ARG A 264 -24.14 -0.46 29.07
C ARG A 264 -24.35 -0.64 27.58
N ILE A 265 -24.09 -1.85 27.09
CA ILE A 265 -24.22 -2.22 25.68
C ILE A 265 -24.97 -3.53 25.51
N SER A 266 -25.56 -3.70 24.33
CA SER A 266 -26.09 -4.97 23.85
C SER A 266 -25.68 -5.16 22.39
N PHE A 267 -25.26 -6.36 22.03
CA PHE A 267 -24.86 -6.73 20.66
C PHE A 267 -25.09 -8.22 20.45
N GLN A 268 -25.32 -8.61 19.19
CA GLN A 268 -25.60 -10.00 18.82
C GLN A 268 -24.63 -10.48 17.76
N ASP A 269 -24.16 -11.71 17.92
CA ASP A 269 -23.41 -12.51 16.95
C ASP A 269 -22.23 -11.79 16.28
N ILE A 270 -21.43 -11.07 17.08
CA ILE A 270 -20.16 -10.54 16.59
C ILE A 270 -19.24 -11.70 16.24
N ILE A 271 -18.79 -11.75 14.99
CA ILE A 271 -17.89 -12.78 14.50
C ILE A 271 -16.45 -12.47 14.90
N LEU A 272 -15.83 -13.43 15.57
CA LEU A 272 -14.45 -13.38 16.05
C LEU A 272 -13.66 -14.56 15.49
N LEU A 273 -12.39 -14.31 15.20
CA LEU A 273 -11.42 -15.34 14.80
C LEU A 273 -10.39 -15.48 15.91
N GLY A 274 -10.20 -16.69 16.43
CA GLY A 274 -9.31 -16.92 17.56
C GLY A 274 -8.78 -18.33 17.67
N THR A 275 -7.93 -18.53 18.65
CA THR A 275 -7.43 -19.85 19.04
C THR A 275 -8.42 -20.53 19.98
N SER A 276 -8.19 -21.80 20.30
CA SER A 276 -9.00 -22.49 21.32
C SER A 276 -8.91 -21.88 22.73
N LYS A 277 -7.97 -20.96 22.96
CA LYS A 277 -7.74 -20.29 24.24
C LYS A 277 -8.08 -18.80 24.20
N SER A 278 -8.53 -18.28 23.06
CA SER A 278 -8.88 -16.86 22.94
C SER A 278 -10.08 -16.53 23.82
N ASN A 279 -9.97 -15.44 24.58
CA ASN A 279 -10.93 -15.05 25.63
C ASN A 279 -11.01 -13.52 25.84
N CYS A 280 -10.38 -12.72 24.98
CA CYS A 280 -10.51 -11.27 25.06
C CYS A 280 -10.45 -10.62 23.68
N PHE A 281 -11.15 -9.50 23.52
CA PHE A 281 -11.20 -8.72 22.28
C PHE A 281 -11.57 -7.27 22.60
N TYR A 282 -11.73 -6.44 21.58
CA TYR A 282 -12.25 -5.08 21.75
C TYR A 282 -13.51 -4.90 20.92
N ILE A 283 -14.38 -3.98 21.35
CA ILE A 283 -15.54 -3.54 20.58
C ILE A 283 -15.53 -2.02 20.50
N ASN A 284 -15.94 -1.49 19.35
CA ASN A 284 -16.13 -0.07 19.16
C ASN A 284 -17.56 0.26 19.57
N VAL A 285 -17.76 1.27 20.41
CA VAL A 285 -19.10 1.62 20.93
C VAL A 285 -19.34 3.10 20.70
N ASN A 286 -20.48 3.45 20.12
CA ASN A 286 -20.92 4.83 19.99
C ASN A 286 -21.63 5.26 21.29
N VAL A 287 -20.93 6.04 22.12
CA VAL A 287 -21.33 6.35 23.50
C VAL A 287 -22.25 7.57 23.54
N LYS A 288 -23.35 7.43 24.28
CA LYS A 288 -24.30 8.50 24.59
C LYS A 288 -24.48 8.66 26.10
N ASP A 289 -24.57 9.91 26.56
CA ASP A 289 -24.83 10.30 27.95
C ASP A 289 -26.17 11.02 28.05
N PHE A 290 -27.28 10.27 28.14
CA PHE A 290 -28.61 10.87 28.19
C PHE A 290 -28.90 11.58 29.52
N ASN A 291 -28.24 11.14 30.59
CA ASN A 291 -28.48 11.61 31.95
C ASN A 291 -27.44 12.65 32.40
N ASN A 292 -26.52 13.05 31.51
CA ASN A 292 -25.40 13.95 31.79
C ASN A 292 -24.57 13.52 33.03
N LEU A 293 -24.36 12.21 33.19
CA LEU A 293 -23.64 11.64 34.34
C LEU A 293 -22.13 11.89 34.27
N HIS A 294 -21.60 12.04 33.05
CA HIS A 294 -20.19 12.24 32.78
C HIS A 294 -19.91 13.56 32.07
N SER A 295 -20.77 13.98 31.13
CA SER A 295 -20.59 15.18 30.32
C SER A 295 -21.89 15.98 30.18
N SER A 296 -21.77 17.26 29.82
CA SER A 296 -22.92 18.10 29.44
C SER A 296 -23.41 17.83 28.01
N LYS A 297 -22.68 17.03 27.22
CA LYS A 297 -23.05 16.64 25.86
C LYS A 297 -23.64 15.24 25.84
N THR A 298 -24.77 15.08 25.15
CA THR A 298 -25.44 13.77 25.02
C THR A 298 -24.70 12.82 24.08
N HIS A 299 -24.13 13.29 22.99
CA HIS A 299 -23.37 12.46 22.05
C HIS A 299 -21.88 12.65 22.27
N LEU A 300 -21.21 11.60 22.77
CA LEU A 300 -19.78 11.65 23.09
C LEU A 300 -18.90 11.09 21.97
N GLY A 301 -19.46 10.22 21.12
CA GLY A 301 -18.77 9.62 19.99
C GLY A 301 -18.25 8.21 20.28
N THR A 302 -17.33 7.73 19.45
CA THR A 302 -16.88 6.33 19.52
C THR A 302 -15.82 6.13 20.60
N ALA A 303 -15.96 5.07 21.40
CA ALA A 303 -14.98 4.57 22.37
C ALA A 303 -14.56 3.14 22.02
N ILE A 304 -13.36 2.72 22.44
CA ILE A 304 -12.90 1.34 22.31
C ILE A 304 -13.02 0.66 23.67
N CYS A 305 -13.88 -0.34 23.76
CA CYS A 305 -14.13 -1.10 24.98
C CYS A 305 -13.33 -2.41 24.96
N ILE A 306 -12.68 -2.72 26.07
CA ILE A 306 -11.92 -3.94 26.33
C ILE A 306 -12.90 -5.00 26.86
N ILE A 307 -13.05 -6.10 26.13
CA ILE A 307 -13.92 -7.22 26.46
C ILE A 307 -13.08 -8.43 26.85
N ASN A 308 -13.44 -9.08 27.96
CA ASN A 308 -12.84 -10.32 28.43
C ASN A 308 -13.88 -11.19 29.14
N ASP A 309 -13.56 -12.47 29.34
CA ASP A 309 -14.46 -13.46 29.98
C ASP A 309 -14.86 -13.13 31.43
N ASP A 310 -14.18 -12.17 32.08
CA ASP A 310 -14.54 -11.72 33.43
C ASP A 310 -15.80 -10.82 33.42
N ILE A 311 -16.24 -10.33 32.26
CA ILE A 311 -17.43 -9.49 32.11
C ILE A 311 -18.67 -10.39 32.00
N GLU A 312 -19.62 -10.19 32.91
CA GLU A 312 -20.89 -10.91 32.93
C GLU A 312 -21.79 -10.55 31.72
N GLY A 313 -22.61 -11.51 31.29
CA GLY A 313 -23.57 -11.33 30.18
C GLY A 313 -23.02 -11.62 28.79
N LEU A 314 -21.80 -12.17 28.67
CA LEU A 314 -21.20 -12.60 27.40
C LEU A 314 -21.44 -14.09 27.14
N VAL A 315 -21.87 -14.42 25.93
CA VAL A 315 -22.06 -15.81 25.46
C VAL A 315 -21.24 -16.04 24.21
N TYR A 316 -20.38 -17.06 24.23
CA TYR A 316 -19.55 -17.45 23.10
C TYR A 316 -20.00 -18.78 22.50
N HIS A 317 -20.23 -18.78 21.18
CA HIS A 317 -20.51 -19.97 20.41
C HIS A 317 -19.33 -20.30 19.50
N LYS A 318 -18.68 -21.44 19.73
CA LYS A 318 -17.55 -21.90 18.92
C LYS A 318 -18.05 -22.52 17.61
N GLY A 319 -17.53 -22.02 16.50
CA GLY A 319 -17.84 -22.44 15.14
C GLY A 319 -16.77 -23.32 14.49
N LEU A 320 -16.66 -23.20 13.17
CA LEU A 320 -15.80 -24.03 12.33
C LEU A 320 -14.31 -23.72 12.52
N LYS A 321 -13.46 -24.70 12.19
CA LYS A 321 -12.01 -24.50 12.05
C LYS A 321 -11.73 -23.66 10.80
N ALA A 322 -10.72 -22.79 10.90
CA ALA A 322 -10.30 -21.88 9.85
C ALA A 322 -8.78 -21.90 9.66
N TYR A 323 -8.34 -21.58 8.44
CA TYR A 323 -6.92 -21.38 8.10
C TYR A 323 -5.99 -22.52 8.52
N ASP A 324 -6.16 -23.72 7.96
CA ASP A 324 -5.32 -24.90 8.27
C ASP A 324 -5.36 -25.30 9.75
N ASP A 325 -6.54 -25.23 10.35
CA ASP A 325 -6.74 -25.56 11.76
C ASP A 325 -5.82 -24.73 12.67
N TYR A 326 -5.51 -23.49 12.29
CA TYR A 326 -4.83 -22.53 13.16
C TYR A 326 -5.83 -21.78 14.03
N LEU A 327 -7.03 -21.50 13.50
CA LEU A 327 -8.04 -20.68 14.15
C LEU A 327 -9.40 -21.40 14.17
N TYR A 328 -10.31 -20.88 15.00
CA TYR A 328 -11.73 -21.17 14.96
C TYR A 328 -12.51 -19.86 14.78
N TYR A 329 -13.67 -19.97 14.13
CA TYR A 329 -14.69 -18.95 14.21
C TYR A 329 -15.39 -19.02 15.56
N TYR A 330 -15.80 -17.86 16.06
CA TYR A 330 -16.64 -17.70 17.24
C TYR A 330 -17.71 -16.65 16.95
N ALA A 331 -18.91 -16.87 17.43
CA ALA A 331 -19.93 -15.83 17.55
C ALA A 331 -20.05 -15.42 19.02
N CYS A 332 -20.01 -14.12 19.29
CA CYS A 332 -20.16 -13.58 20.63
C CYS A 332 -21.38 -12.65 20.71
N THR A 333 -22.24 -12.92 21.68
CA THR A 333 -23.44 -12.13 21.98
C THR A 333 -23.33 -11.60 23.40
N GLY A 334 -23.71 -10.32 23.57
CA GLY A 334 -23.75 -9.65 24.86
C GLY A 334 -25.11 -8.99 25.06
N GLU A 335 -25.81 -9.35 26.13
CA GLU A 335 -27.11 -8.75 26.49
C GLU A 335 -26.98 -7.95 27.78
N ASN A 336 -27.28 -6.64 27.73
CA ASN A 336 -27.24 -5.72 28.88
C ASN A 336 -25.88 -5.70 29.63
N VAL A 337 -24.80 -5.89 28.88
CA VAL A 337 -23.43 -5.96 29.39
C VAL A 337 -22.99 -4.61 29.92
N PHE A 338 -22.57 -4.54 31.18
CA PHE A 338 -22.03 -3.33 31.79
C PHE A 338 -20.50 -3.30 31.69
N ILE A 339 -19.96 -2.28 31.02
CA ILE A 339 -18.53 -2.09 30.83
C ILE A 339 -18.08 -0.91 31.68
N PRO A 340 -17.33 -1.13 32.79
CA PRO A 340 -16.84 -0.03 33.60
C PRO A 340 -15.87 0.85 32.80
N PHE A 341 -15.76 2.13 33.14
CA PHE A 341 -14.80 3.02 32.48
C PHE A 341 -13.35 2.51 32.56
N SER A 342 -13.00 1.72 33.57
CA SER A 342 -11.70 1.04 33.66
C SER A 342 -11.40 0.11 32.48
N ASN A 343 -12.43 -0.35 31.77
CA ASN A 343 -12.36 -1.25 30.62
C ASN A 343 -12.57 -0.49 29.30
N ILE A 344 -12.57 0.84 29.29
CA ILE A 344 -12.49 1.64 28.06
C ILE A 344 -11.04 2.02 27.83
N VAL A 345 -10.50 1.87 26.63
CA VAL A 345 -9.11 2.23 26.33
C VAL A 345 -8.88 3.72 26.63
N ASN A 346 -7.94 4.01 27.52
CA ASN A 346 -7.67 5.34 28.08
C ASN A 346 -8.81 5.88 28.98
N GLU A 347 -9.58 4.98 29.58
CA GLU A 347 -10.63 5.23 30.57
C GLU A 347 -11.65 6.27 30.03
N ALA A 348 -12.12 7.19 30.88
CA ALA A 348 -13.07 8.22 30.48
C ALA A 348 -12.53 9.14 29.36
N ASP A 349 -11.22 9.45 29.39
CA ASP A 349 -10.55 10.31 28.41
C ASP A 349 -10.46 9.67 27.01
N GLY A 350 -10.72 8.38 26.90
CA GLY A 350 -10.80 7.64 25.64
C GLY A 350 -12.13 7.75 24.92
N ILE A 351 -13.19 8.21 25.61
CA ILE A 351 -14.52 8.37 25.01
C ILE A 351 -14.44 9.48 23.94
N GLY A 352 -14.91 9.16 22.74
CA GLY A 352 -14.85 10.04 21.57
C GLY A 352 -13.55 9.92 20.75
N LYS A 353 -12.50 9.29 21.28
CA LYS A 353 -11.20 9.08 20.58
C LYS A 353 -11.11 7.74 19.84
N GLY A 354 -12.14 6.92 19.88
CA GLY A 354 -12.10 5.57 19.30
C GLY A 354 -11.76 5.54 17.81
N LEU A 355 -12.33 6.45 17.00
CA LEU A 355 -11.99 6.55 15.58
C LEU A 355 -10.52 6.88 15.34
N GLU A 356 -9.96 7.78 16.14
CA GLU A 356 -8.53 8.13 16.06
C GLU A 356 -7.66 6.90 16.35
N TYR A 357 -7.97 6.19 17.44
CA TYR A 357 -7.23 4.98 17.83
C TYR A 357 -7.32 3.91 16.74
N LEU A 358 -8.50 3.70 16.14
CA LEU A 358 -8.70 2.75 15.05
C LEU A 358 -7.78 3.04 13.85
N TYR A 359 -7.77 4.28 13.36
CA TYR A 359 -6.92 4.64 12.21
C TYR A 359 -5.43 4.59 12.55
N LYS A 360 -5.02 5.04 13.74
CA LYS A 360 -3.62 4.97 14.17
C LYS A 360 -3.15 3.53 14.30
N ASN A 361 -3.97 2.64 14.87
CA ASN A 361 -3.65 1.22 14.96
C ASN A 361 -3.58 0.57 13.57
N GLN A 362 -4.57 0.83 12.71
CA GLN A 362 -4.61 0.27 11.36
C GLN A 362 -3.43 0.74 10.52
N CYS A 363 -3.05 2.02 10.61
CA CYS A 363 -1.84 2.55 10.01
C CYS A 363 -0.61 1.74 10.46
N PHE A 364 -0.41 1.60 11.76
CA PHE A 364 0.72 0.88 12.32
C PHE A 364 0.78 -0.58 11.85
N ALA A 365 -0.36 -1.30 11.89
CA ALA A 365 -0.45 -2.67 11.42
C ALA A 365 -0.14 -2.80 9.92
N SER A 366 -0.73 -1.92 9.10
CA SER A 366 -0.60 -1.96 7.63
C SER A 366 0.81 -1.66 7.14
N SER A 367 1.60 -0.91 7.92
CA SER A 367 3.00 -0.59 7.62
C SER A 367 3.97 -1.76 7.81
N ILE A 368 3.57 -2.82 8.53
CA ILE A 368 4.48 -3.91 8.92
C ILE A 368 4.04 -5.23 8.28
N TRP A 369 2.99 -5.86 8.81
CA TRP A 369 2.71 -7.26 8.49
C TRP A 369 2.44 -7.57 7.00
N PRO A 370 1.72 -6.74 6.21
CA PRO A 370 1.43 -7.08 4.81
C PRO A 370 2.72 -7.13 3.99
N LEU A 371 3.65 -6.21 4.27
CA LEU A 371 4.96 -6.15 3.64
C LEU A 371 5.85 -7.31 4.10
N SER A 372 5.93 -7.57 5.42
CA SER A 372 6.76 -8.65 5.98
C SER A 372 6.40 -10.03 5.43
N ILE A 373 5.14 -10.25 5.03
CA ILE A 373 4.69 -11.53 4.50
C ILE A 373 4.80 -11.58 2.97
N SER A 374 4.50 -10.46 2.31
CA SER A 374 4.58 -10.34 0.85
C SER A 374 6.01 -10.43 0.34
N ILE A 375 6.99 -9.79 1.00
CA ILE A 375 8.38 -9.74 0.53
C ILE A 375 9.00 -11.15 0.36
N PRO A 376 9.03 -12.03 1.39
CA PRO A 376 9.60 -13.37 1.24
C PRO A 376 8.85 -14.21 0.20
N THR A 377 7.52 -14.08 0.16
CA THR A 377 6.68 -14.83 -0.79
C THR A 377 7.00 -14.44 -2.23
N ASN A 378 7.11 -13.14 -2.53
CA ASN A 378 7.51 -12.66 -3.85
C ASN A 378 8.94 -13.09 -4.18
N ASN A 379 9.89 -12.97 -3.25
CA ASN A 379 11.28 -13.37 -3.51
C ASN A 379 11.40 -14.87 -3.84
N ILE A 380 10.75 -15.74 -3.07
CA ILE A 380 10.72 -17.19 -3.34
C ILE A 380 10.05 -17.46 -4.70
N ALA A 381 8.92 -16.82 -4.99
CA ALA A 381 8.21 -16.99 -6.25
C ALA A 381 9.06 -16.54 -7.45
N THR A 382 9.63 -15.34 -7.40
CA THR A 382 10.48 -14.76 -8.43
C THR A 382 11.71 -15.61 -8.69
N LEU A 383 12.44 -16.02 -7.64
CA LEU A 383 13.62 -16.88 -7.78
C LEU A 383 13.25 -18.26 -8.35
N THR A 384 12.11 -18.82 -7.94
CA THR A 384 11.61 -20.09 -8.49
C THR A 384 11.32 -19.96 -9.98
N SER A 385 10.58 -18.92 -10.40
CA SER A 385 10.32 -18.63 -11.81
C SER A 385 11.60 -18.43 -12.59
N TRP A 386 12.54 -17.67 -12.04
CA TRP A 386 13.82 -17.32 -12.65
C TRP A 386 14.66 -18.57 -12.91
N TYR A 387 14.89 -19.39 -11.88
CA TYR A 387 15.66 -20.61 -12.04
C TYR A 387 14.97 -21.63 -12.93
N PHE A 388 13.64 -21.77 -12.83
CA PHE A 388 12.88 -22.67 -13.68
C PHE A 388 12.93 -22.26 -15.16
N ALA A 389 12.90 -20.95 -15.45
CA ALA A 389 12.97 -20.43 -16.80
C ALA A 389 14.31 -20.70 -17.51
N HIS A 390 15.40 -20.88 -16.74
CA HIS A 390 16.70 -21.33 -17.26
C HIS A 390 16.72 -22.82 -17.61
N LEU A 391 16.03 -23.65 -16.82
CA LEU A 391 16.06 -25.10 -16.97
C LEU A 391 15.12 -25.61 -18.05
N GLN A 392 13.89 -25.12 -18.05
CA GLN A 392 12.84 -25.70 -18.87
C GLN A 392 12.98 -25.25 -20.32
N LYS A 393 12.85 -26.20 -21.24
CA LYS A 393 12.75 -25.94 -22.68
C LYS A 393 11.35 -26.18 -23.20
N GLN A 394 10.93 -25.35 -24.15
CA GLN A 394 9.76 -25.54 -25.01
C GLN A 394 10.19 -25.32 -26.45
N ASN A 395 9.73 -26.17 -27.38
CA ASN A 395 10.12 -26.13 -28.79
C ASN A 395 11.65 -26.03 -29.00
N GLY A 396 12.43 -26.74 -28.17
CA GLY A 396 13.89 -26.77 -28.26
C GLY A 396 14.63 -25.55 -27.70
N ARG A 397 13.94 -24.53 -27.19
CA ARG A 397 14.53 -23.30 -26.64
C ARG A 397 14.21 -23.15 -25.15
N GLN A 398 15.13 -22.56 -24.39
CA GLN A 398 14.90 -22.24 -22.97
C GLN A 398 13.71 -21.28 -22.83
N LEU A 399 12.90 -21.43 -21.78
CA LEU A 399 11.78 -20.53 -21.50
C LEU A 399 12.23 -19.06 -21.38
N LEU A 400 13.42 -18.80 -20.83
CA LEU A 400 13.95 -17.45 -20.70
C LEU A 400 14.13 -16.72 -22.05
N SER A 401 14.32 -17.46 -23.15
CA SER A 401 14.45 -16.88 -24.50
C SER A 401 13.15 -16.26 -25.02
N TYR A 402 12.00 -16.63 -24.45
CA TYR A 402 10.71 -16.08 -24.84
C TYR A 402 10.47 -14.71 -24.22
N LYS A 403 10.20 -13.71 -25.06
CA LYS A 403 9.94 -12.33 -24.64
C LYS A 403 8.81 -12.20 -23.61
N VAL A 404 7.78 -13.04 -23.72
CA VAL A 404 6.65 -13.05 -22.78
C VAL A 404 7.09 -13.52 -21.38
N VAL A 405 7.99 -14.50 -21.30
CA VAL A 405 8.54 -15.00 -20.04
C VAL A 405 9.47 -13.96 -19.42
N SER A 406 10.39 -13.39 -20.21
CA SER A 406 11.30 -12.33 -19.73
C SER A 406 10.54 -11.10 -19.22
N ALA A 407 9.45 -10.70 -19.89
CA ALA A 407 8.65 -9.56 -19.47
C ALA A 407 7.97 -9.80 -18.12
N LYS A 408 7.43 -11.01 -17.90
CA LYS A 408 6.88 -11.41 -16.61
C LYS A 408 7.95 -11.40 -15.52
N LEU A 409 9.12 -12.00 -15.79
CA LEU A 409 10.25 -12.03 -14.86
C LEU A 409 10.71 -10.63 -14.46
N ASN A 410 10.83 -9.70 -15.43
CA ASN A 410 11.14 -8.30 -15.15
C ASN A 410 10.13 -7.66 -14.19
N GLU A 411 8.83 -7.89 -14.40
CA GLU A 411 7.81 -7.36 -13.51
C GLU A 411 7.81 -8.05 -12.13
N GLN A 412 8.18 -9.33 -12.02
CA GLN A 412 8.38 -10.00 -10.74
C GLN A 412 9.53 -9.38 -9.94
N PHE A 413 10.68 -9.17 -10.58
CA PHE A 413 11.82 -8.49 -9.96
C PHE A 413 11.51 -7.03 -9.62
N SER A 414 10.79 -6.31 -10.49
CA SER A 414 10.31 -4.96 -10.20
C SER A 414 9.42 -4.94 -8.96
N GLN A 415 8.53 -5.91 -8.79
CA GLN A 415 7.66 -6.00 -7.63
C GLN A 415 8.44 -6.30 -6.33
N CYS A 416 9.40 -7.22 -6.37
CA CYS A 416 10.32 -7.46 -5.25
C CYS A 416 11.00 -6.16 -4.80
N LEU A 417 11.53 -5.39 -5.75
CA LEU A 417 12.16 -4.09 -5.47
C LEU A 417 11.17 -3.08 -4.86
N ARG A 418 9.95 -2.96 -5.41
CA ARG A 418 8.93 -2.04 -4.87
C ARG A 418 8.62 -2.34 -3.41
N LEU A 419 8.37 -3.61 -3.08
CA LEU A 419 8.00 -4.01 -1.73
C LEU A 419 9.12 -3.72 -0.71
N GLN A 420 10.37 -4.01 -1.06
CA GLN A 420 11.52 -3.71 -0.19
C GLN A 420 11.69 -2.20 0.05
N LEU A 421 11.53 -1.39 -0.98
CA LEU A 421 11.65 0.07 -0.85
C LEU A 421 10.50 0.66 -0.03
N LEU A 422 9.28 0.12 -0.17
CA LEU A 422 8.13 0.53 0.64
C LEU A 422 8.25 0.08 2.10
N GLU A 423 8.87 -1.07 2.37
CA GLU A 423 9.23 -1.49 3.73
C GLU A 423 10.21 -0.50 4.36
N ASN A 424 11.27 -0.13 3.64
CA ASN A 424 12.25 0.86 4.13
C ASN A 424 11.59 2.20 4.47
N LEU A 425 10.67 2.66 3.63
CA LEU A 425 9.88 3.87 3.89
C LEU A 425 8.99 3.76 5.13
N SER A 426 8.38 2.59 5.33
CA SER A 426 7.47 2.34 6.45
C SER A 426 8.21 2.25 7.78
N LEU A 427 9.46 1.76 7.78
CA LEU A 427 10.24 1.49 9.00
C LEU A 427 11.29 2.58 9.34
N GLN A 428 11.37 3.68 8.59
CA GLN A 428 12.49 4.64 8.68
C GLN A 428 12.77 5.22 10.09
N ASN A 429 11.79 5.24 11.01
CA ASN A 429 11.94 5.81 12.36
C ASN A 429 11.68 4.82 13.52
N ASP A 430 11.62 3.50 13.28
CA ASP A 430 11.45 2.34 14.21
C ASP A 430 10.31 2.38 15.26
N LEU A 431 9.95 3.55 15.79
CA LEU A 431 8.96 3.76 16.84
C LEU A 431 7.57 4.03 16.27
N HIS A 432 7.46 4.64 15.07
CA HIS A 432 6.21 4.77 14.30
C HIS A 432 6.50 4.97 12.81
N PRO A 433 5.66 4.45 11.89
CA PRO A 433 5.68 4.81 10.47
C PRO A 433 5.23 6.27 10.33
N GLN A 434 6.15 7.21 10.56
CA GLN A 434 5.82 8.63 10.54
C GLN A 434 5.64 9.16 9.12
N LEU A 435 6.28 8.52 8.13
CA LEU A 435 6.23 8.95 6.74
C LEU A 435 4.98 8.46 6.00
N LEU A 436 4.59 7.20 6.17
CA LEU A 436 3.40 6.65 5.54
C LEU A 436 2.32 6.43 6.59
N LYS A 437 1.21 7.17 6.48
CA LYS A 437 0.03 7.03 7.32
C LYS A 437 -1.14 6.45 6.52
N PHE A 438 -1.98 7.29 5.92
CA PHE A 438 -3.13 6.80 5.16
C PHE A 438 -2.72 6.00 3.92
N ILE A 439 -1.53 6.27 3.34
CA ILE A 439 -1.01 5.46 2.22
C ILE A 439 -0.65 4.05 2.68
N ALA A 440 -0.18 3.87 3.91
CA ALA A 440 0.06 2.53 4.47
C ALA A 440 -1.25 1.73 4.56
N ILE A 441 -2.34 2.39 4.98
CA ILE A 441 -3.68 1.78 5.02
C ILE A 441 -4.14 1.38 3.61
N LEU A 442 -3.97 2.26 2.61
CA LEU A 442 -4.28 1.94 1.21
C LEU A 442 -3.48 0.72 0.73
N ASN A 443 -2.19 0.68 1.05
CA ASN A 443 -1.24 -0.32 0.60
C ASN A 443 -1.51 -1.74 1.12
N LYS A 444 -2.17 -1.88 2.27
CA LYS A 444 -2.40 -3.17 2.95
C LYS A 444 -2.88 -4.26 2.00
N ASN A 445 -4.02 -4.04 1.34
CA ASN A 445 -4.61 -5.03 0.45
C ASN A 445 -4.00 -5.01 -0.95
N THR A 446 -3.46 -3.87 -1.39
CA THR A 446 -2.74 -3.77 -2.67
C THR A 446 -1.50 -4.69 -2.70
N HIS A 447 -0.72 -4.73 -1.62
CA HIS A 447 0.47 -5.61 -1.55
C HIS A 447 0.11 -7.10 -1.62
N ILE A 448 -0.97 -7.49 -0.95
CA ILE A 448 -1.46 -8.86 -0.92
C ILE A 448 -2.05 -9.27 -2.28
N ALA A 449 -2.83 -8.39 -2.91
CA ALA A 449 -3.39 -8.60 -4.24
C ALA A 449 -2.28 -8.72 -5.31
N GLN A 450 -1.32 -7.79 -5.32
CA GLN A 450 -0.17 -7.84 -6.25
C GLN A 450 0.67 -9.10 -6.04
N THR A 451 0.88 -9.52 -4.79
CA THR A 451 1.58 -10.78 -4.51
C THR A 451 0.82 -11.98 -5.06
N THR A 452 -0.51 -11.99 -4.95
CA THR A 452 -1.36 -13.04 -5.51
C THR A 452 -1.25 -13.12 -7.04
N GLU A 453 -1.18 -11.98 -7.72
CA GLU A 453 -0.94 -11.90 -9.16
C GLU A 453 0.42 -12.49 -9.55
N GLN A 454 1.48 -12.19 -8.78
CA GLN A 454 2.82 -12.73 -8.96
C GLN A 454 2.86 -14.26 -8.82
N LEU A 455 2.09 -14.81 -7.89
CA LEU A 455 1.89 -16.26 -7.77
C LEU A 455 1.16 -16.86 -8.97
N GLY A 456 0.22 -16.11 -9.55
CA GLY A 456 -0.42 -16.45 -10.82
C GLY A 456 0.59 -16.55 -11.97
N TRP A 457 1.54 -15.61 -12.05
CA TRP A 457 2.60 -15.66 -13.06
C TRP A 457 3.61 -16.78 -12.84
N LEU A 458 4.01 -17.03 -11.59
CA LEU A 458 4.80 -18.20 -11.21
C LEU A 458 4.13 -19.47 -11.74
N ARG A 459 2.86 -19.68 -11.42
CA ARG A 459 2.07 -20.83 -11.90
C ARG A 459 2.06 -20.90 -13.43
N GLY A 460 1.92 -19.76 -14.10
CA GLY A 460 1.97 -19.69 -15.56
C GLY A 460 3.32 -20.11 -16.15
N ILE A 461 4.44 -19.72 -15.54
CA ILE A 461 5.81 -20.07 -15.98
C ILE A 461 6.09 -21.56 -15.79
N LEU A 462 5.60 -22.14 -14.69
CA LEU A 462 5.82 -23.55 -14.35
C LEU A 462 4.97 -24.50 -15.19
N GLY A 463 3.78 -24.07 -15.63
CA GLY A 463 2.84 -24.94 -16.34
C GLY A 463 2.39 -26.11 -15.47
N SER A 464 2.45 -27.33 -16.02
CA SER A 464 2.08 -28.57 -15.28
C SER A 464 2.95 -28.81 -14.04
N ASN A 465 4.19 -28.31 -14.03
CA ASN A 465 5.11 -28.42 -12.89
C ASN A 465 4.67 -27.59 -11.67
N ALA A 466 3.64 -26.75 -11.79
CA ALA A 466 3.10 -25.99 -10.68
C ALA A 466 2.43 -26.86 -9.59
N HIS A 467 2.20 -28.17 -9.83
CA HIS A 467 1.46 -29.01 -8.90
C HIS A 467 2.18 -29.25 -7.56
N ASN A 468 3.49 -29.50 -7.52
CA ASN A 468 4.22 -29.76 -6.26
C ASN A 468 4.72 -28.53 -5.53
N ILE A 469 4.82 -27.39 -6.20
CA ILE A 469 4.98 -26.09 -5.52
C ILE A 469 3.76 -25.83 -4.62
N LYS A 470 2.62 -26.52 -4.84
CA LYS A 470 1.47 -26.50 -3.93
C LYS A 470 1.73 -27.22 -2.60
N THR A 471 2.63 -28.20 -2.57
CA THR A 471 2.83 -29.09 -1.41
C THR A 471 4.12 -28.80 -0.64
N GLU A 472 5.21 -28.40 -1.31
CA GLU A 472 6.53 -28.26 -0.65
C GLU A 472 6.94 -26.82 -0.32
N SER A 473 6.67 -25.83 -1.17
CA SER A 473 7.13 -24.45 -0.94
C SER A 473 6.21 -23.62 -0.04
N LYS A 474 5.08 -24.20 0.41
CA LYS A 474 3.97 -23.54 1.11
C LYS A 474 3.49 -22.24 0.46
N VAL A 475 3.88 -21.92 -0.77
CA VAL A 475 3.45 -20.71 -1.49
C VAL A 475 1.92 -20.71 -1.67
N ARG A 476 1.29 -21.88 -1.80
CA ARG A 476 -0.18 -22.02 -1.79
C ARG A 476 -0.83 -21.43 -0.54
N SER A 477 -0.17 -21.51 0.61
CA SER A 477 -0.71 -21.01 1.87
C SER A 477 -0.88 -19.48 1.83
N PHE A 478 -0.17 -18.76 0.96
CA PHE A 478 -0.40 -17.33 0.74
C PHE A 478 -1.79 -17.01 0.17
N TYR A 479 -2.41 -17.88 -0.63
CA TYR A 479 -3.81 -17.65 -1.06
C TYR A 479 -4.78 -17.60 0.14
N LYS A 480 -4.45 -18.32 1.22
CA LYS A 480 -5.22 -18.24 2.47
C LYS A 480 -4.88 -16.97 3.26
N VAL A 481 -3.65 -16.46 3.18
CA VAL A 481 -3.31 -15.12 3.70
C VAL A 481 -4.12 -14.04 2.98
N ALA A 482 -4.26 -14.16 1.65
CA ALA A 482 -5.09 -13.24 0.88
C ALA A 482 -6.55 -13.28 1.32
N HIS A 483 -7.10 -14.48 1.51
CA HIS A 483 -8.44 -14.66 2.05
C HIS A 483 -8.59 -14.08 3.47
N LEU A 484 -7.62 -14.32 4.36
CA LEU A 484 -7.61 -13.78 5.73
C LEU A 484 -7.64 -12.26 5.74
N ALA A 485 -6.85 -11.62 4.88
CA ALA A 485 -6.83 -10.18 4.76
C ALA A 485 -8.19 -9.62 4.29
N THR A 486 -8.80 -10.25 3.28
CA THR A 486 -10.11 -9.84 2.77
C THR A 486 -11.25 -10.14 3.74
N GLU A 487 -11.14 -11.15 4.59
CA GLU A 487 -12.16 -11.46 5.59
C GLU A 487 -12.16 -10.44 6.74
N LEU A 488 -10.97 -10.00 7.18
CA LEU A 488 -10.83 -9.03 8.27
C LEU A 488 -11.14 -7.58 7.84
N ASP A 489 -10.88 -7.24 6.57
CA ASP A 489 -10.99 -5.87 6.05
C ASP A 489 -11.89 -5.74 4.80
N GLY A 490 -12.67 -6.76 4.43
CA GLY A 490 -13.56 -6.73 3.26
C GLY A 490 -12.87 -6.50 1.90
N MET A 491 -13.68 -6.24 0.85
CA MET A 491 -13.23 -5.78 -0.48
C MET A 491 -12.85 -4.28 -0.46
N SER A 492 -12.01 -3.89 0.50
CA SER A 492 -11.75 -2.49 0.83
C SER A 492 -11.01 -1.69 -0.25
N HIS A 493 -10.37 -2.35 -1.22
CA HIS A 493 -9.68 -1.65 -2.32
C HIS A 493 -10.66 -0.92 -3.26
N GLU A 494 -11.89 -1.39 -3.40
CA GLU A 494 -12.85 -0.84 -4.38
C GLU A 494 -14.00 -0.09 -3.70
N ILE A 495 -14.54 -0.62 -2.61
CA ILE A 495 -15.71 -0.05 -1.92
C ILE A 495 -15.29 1.05 -0.93
N ASN A 496 -14.15 0.86 -0.25
CA ASN A 496 -13.78 1.67 0.93
C ASN A 496 -12.68 2.70 0.73
N GLN A 497 -12.11 2.80 -0.47
CA GLN A 497 -11.13 3.85 -0.72
C GLN A 497 -11.77 5.24 -0.71
N LEU A 498 -13.07 5.38 -1.01
CA LEU A 498 -13.71 6.70 -1.00
C LEU A 498 -13.72 7.35 0.40
N PRO A 499 -14.21 6.72 1.49
CA PRO A 499 -14.09 7.28 2.84
C PRO A 499 -12.67 7.68 3.21
N LEU A 500 -11.68 6.84 2.88
CA LEU A 500 -10.28 7.08 3.21
C LEU A 500 -9.68 8.24 2.40
N ILE A 501 -9.91 8.28 1.08
CA ILE A 501 -9.45 9.34 0.18
C ILE A 501 -10.11 10.67 0.52
N LYS A 502 -11.39 10.68 0.93
CA LYS A 502 -12.07 11.88 1.42
C LYS A 502 -11.37 12.45 2.66
N LYS A 503 -11.06 11.60 3.64
CA LYS A 503 -10.33 12.03 4.84
C LYS A 503 -8.92 12.49 4.50
N ALA A 504 -8.24 11.79 3.60
CA ALA A 504 -6.93 12.21 3.11
C ALA A 504 -7.00 13.58 2.43
N ALA A 505 -8.04 13.85 1.64
CA ALA A 505 -8.26 15.16 1.02
C ALA A 505 -8.44 16.26 2.06
N ILE A 506 -9.29 16.06 3.07
CA ILE A 506 -9.50 17.06 4.14
C ILE A 506 -8.22 17.26 4.97
N ALA A 507 -7.49 16.20 5.28
CA ALA A 507 -6.26 16.24 6.08
C ALA A 507 -5.04 16.81 5.31
N CYS A 508 -5.00 16.65 3.99
CA CYS A 508 -3.88 17.06 3.16
C CYS A 508 -4.08 18.38 2.44
N HIS A 509 -5.32 18.73 2.08
CA HIS A 509 -5.58 19.90 1.26
C HIS A 509 -5.58 21.18 2.12
N PRO A 510 -4.91 22.26 1.68
CA PRO A 510 -4.77 23.49 2.48
C PRO A 510 -6.08 24.26 2.70
N TYR A 511 -7.11 24.05 1.88
CA TYR A 511 -8.35 24.87 1.90
C TYR A 511 -9.61 24.13 2.35
N TYR A 512 -9.68 22.80 2.21
CA TYR A 512 -10.95 22.09 2.40
C TYR A 512 -11.50 22.18 3.82
N ASP A 513 -10.67 21.98 4.84
CA ASP A 513 -11.08 22.11 6.24
C ASP A 513 -11.64 23.52 6.55
N GLN A 514 -11.00 24.55 6.01
CA GLN A 514 -11.42 25.94 6.20
C GLN A 514 -12.76 26.22 5.51
N GLU A 515 -12.96 25.72 4.30
CA GLU A 515 -14.21 25.87 3.54
C GLU A 515 -15.37 25.16 4.23
N ILE A 516 -15.15 23.92 4.68
CA ILE A 516 -16.17 23.13 5.40
C ILE A 516 -16.57 23.85 6.69
N LYS A 517 -15.60 24.31 7.50
CA LYS A 517 -15.88 25.04 8.75
C LYS A 517 -16.73 26.29 8.51
N LEU A 518 -16.43 27.07 7.46
CA LEU A 518 -17.21 28.26 7.11
C LEU A 518 -18.63 27.93 6.59
N LEU A 519 -18.79 26.80 5.90
CA LEU A 519 -20.10 26.37 5.40
C LEU A 519 -20.97 25.73 6.49
N ALA A 520 -20.35 25.24 7.57
CA ALA A 520 -21.03 24.62 8.71
C ALA A 520 -21.54 25.62 9.75
N THR A 521 -20.92 26.81 9.86
CA THR A 521 -21.36 27.84 10.82
C THR A 521 -22.69 28.49 10.35
N GLU A 522 -23.75 28.36 11.16
CA GLU A 522 -25.08 28.90 10.83
C GLU A 522 -25.23 30.40 11.17
N GLU A 523 -24.48 30.90 12.15
CA GLU A 523 -24.80 32.17 12.83
C GLU A 523 -24.08 33.44 12.33
N SER A 524 -23.05 33.35 11.48
CA SER A 524 -22.44 34.57 10.89
C SER A 524 -21.80 34.32 9.52
N PHE A 525 -22.47 34.83 8.50
CA PHE A 525 -22.01 34.79 7.12
C PHE A 525 -20.87 35.81 6.90
N ASP A 526 -19.62 35.36 7.05
CA ASP A 526 -18.44 36.17 6.71
C ASP A 526 -18.08 36.00 5.21
N LEU A 527 -18.84 36.70 4.36
CA LEU A 527 -18.58 36.77 2.91
C LEU A 527 -17.12 37.20 2.60
N PRO A 528 -16.56 38.24 3.27
CA PRO A 528 -15.14 38.59 3.12
C PRO A 528 -14.13 37.45 3.36
N VAL A 529 -14.34 36.62 4.38
CA VAL A 529 -13.45 35.49 4.70
C VAL A 529 -13.63 34.36 3.70
N PHE A 530 -14.88 34.02 3.34
CA PHE A 530 -15.17 33.02 2.32
C PHE A 530 -14.57 33.40 0.94
N ASP A 531 -14.71 34.66 0.53
CA ASP A 531 -14.10 35.23 -0.67
C ASP A 531 -12.57 35.04 -0.70
N LYS A 532 -11.91 35.24 0.44
CA LYS A 532 -10.45 35.06 0.55
C LYS A 532 -10.05 33.61 0.34
N ILE A 533 -10.76 32.67 0.95
CA ILE A 533 -10.41 31.24 0.91
C ILE A 533 -10.70 30.63 -0.46
N ILE A 534 -11.87 30.89 -1.04
CA ILE A 534 -12.24 30.37 -2.37
C ILE A 534 -11.28 30.86 -3.45
N PHE A 535 -10.91 32.14 -3.48
CA PHE A 535 -9.95 32.63 -4.47
C PHE A 535 -8.52 32.11 -4.24
N GLN A 536 -8.17 31.78 -2.99
CA GLN A 536 -6.92 31.07 -2.70
C GLN A 536 -6.94 29.63 -3.22
N HIS A 537 -8.06 28.93 -3.09
CA HIS A 537 -8.27 27.58 -3.60
C HIS A 537 -8.33 27.55 -5.13
N ILE A 538 -9.03 28.48 -5.78
CA ILE A 538 -9.00 28.64 -7.24
C ILE A 538 -7.55 28.86 -7.71
N GLY A 539 -6.80 29.74 -7.03
CA GLY A 539 -5.38 29.94 -7.32
C GLY A 539 -4.51 28.70 -7.12
N TYR A 540 -4.90 27.78 -6.24
CA TYR A 540 -4.23 26.50 -6.03
C TYR A 540 -4.51 25.51 -7.16
N ILE A 541 -5.77 25.37 -7.58
CA ILE A 541 -6.18 24.54 -8.72
C ILE A 541 -5.46 25.01 -9.99
N THR A 542 -5.47 26.33 -10.27
CA THR A 542 -4.79 26.89 -11.45
C THR A 542 -3.28 26.71 -11.37
N GLN A 543 -2.68 26.80 -10.18
CA GLN A 543 -1.25 26.52 -9.98
C GLN A 543 -0.91 25.06 -10.32
N ASN A 544 -1.72 24.09 -9.90
CA ASN A 544 -1.44 22.68 -10.19
C ASN A 544 -1.67 22.33 -11.67
N LEU A 545 -2.66 22.96 -12.31
CA LEU A 545 -2.86 22.85 -13.76
C LEU A 545 -1.64 23.40 -14.53
N THR A 546 -1.21 24.63 -14.20
CA THR A 546 -0.05 25.25 -14.86
C THR A 546 1.25 24.48 -14.61
N LYS A 547 1.50 24.00 -13.39
CA LYS A 547 2.62 23.06 -13.11
C LYS A 547 2.56 21.83 -14.00
N THR A 548 1.39 21.22 -14.15
CA THR A 548 1.19 20.03 -14.99
C THR A 548 1.57 20.32 -16.44
N LEU A 549 1.13 21.45 -16.99
CA LEU A 549 1.46 21.84 -18.36
C LEU A 549 2.96 22.18 -18.51
N ILE A 550 3.56 22.89 -17.54
CA ILE A 550 5.00 23.21 -17.54
C ILE A 550 5.85 21.94 -17.45
N TYR A 551 5.51 21.02 -16.55
CA TYR A 551 6.22 19.75 -16.43
C TYR A 551 5.97 18.84 -17.64
N THR A 552 4.83 18.98 -18.32
CA THR A 552 4.58 18.33 -19.62
C THR A 552 5.55 18.84 -20.68
N LEU A 553 5.71 20.16 -20.81
CA LEU A 553 6.72 20.75 -21.70
C LEU A 553 8.13 20.31 -21.31
N ARG A 554 8.47 20.30 -20.02
CA ARG A 554 9.81 19.92 -19.54
C ARG A 554 10.14 18.44 -19.75
N THR A 555 9.14 17.57 -19.76
CA THR A 555 9.30 16.12 -19.97
C THR A 555 9.15 15.68 -21.43
N SER A 556 8.72 16.61 -22.31
CA SER A 556 8.60 16.44 -23.76
C SER A 556 9.97 16.24 -24.44
N LEU A 557 9.97 15.94 -25.74
CA LEU A 557 11.21 15.80 -26.52
C LEU A 557 12.05 17.09 -26.46
N LEU A 558 11.43 18.25 -26.72
CA LEU A 558 12.05 19.58 -26.63
C LEU A 558 12.58 19.88 -25.22
N GLY A 559 11.78 19.58 -24.20
CA GLY A 559 12.17 19.78 -22.81
C GLY A 559 13.38 18.95 -22.39
N ARG A 560 13.54 17.74 -22.94
CA ARG A 560 14.70 16.88 -22.67
C ARG A 560 16.00 17.42 -23.26
N ILE A 561 15.93 18.10 -24.41
CA ILE A 561 17.08 18.74 -25.05
C ILE A 561 17.51 19.96 -24.23
N LEU A 562 16.55 20.81 -23.86
CA LEU A 562 16.81 22.06 -23.12
C LEU A 562 17.16 21.83 -21.64
N PHE A 563 16.61 20.77 -21.02
CA PHE A 563 16.77 20.47 -19.59
C PHE A 563 17.13 18.99 -19.36
N PRO A 564 18.38 18.56 -19.66
CA PRO A 564 18.76 17.15 -19.63
C PRO A 564 18.83 16.55 -18.20
N LYS A 565 19.12 17.37 -17.18
CA LYS A 565 19.26 16.92 -15.79
C LYS A 565 17.90 16.66 -15.13
N ASN A 566 17.83 15.66 -14.25
CA ASN A 566 16.67 15.37 -13.38
C ASN A 566 15.35 15.01 -14.11
N LYS A 567 15.44 14.38 -15.29
CA LYS A 567 14.27 13.95 -16.07
C LYS A 567 13.21 13.21 -15.24
N TYR A 568 13.62 12.21 -14.46
CA TYR A 568 12.71 11.39 -13.66
C TYR A 568 12.02 12.18 -12.54
N LYS A 569 12.76 13.10 -11.89
CA LYS A 569 12.20 14.05 -10.91
C LYS A 569 11.04 14.85 -11.51
N TYR A 570 11.20 15.36 -12.74
CA TYR A 570 10.14 16.14 -13.40
C TYR A 570 8.97 15.26 -13.88
N MET A 571 9.21 14.00 -14.23
CA MET A 571 8.14 13.03 -14.52
C MET A 571 7.26 12.76 -13.30
N ILE A 572 7.87 12.58 -12.12
CA ILE A 572 7.14 12.41 -10.86
C ILE A 572 6.38 13.69 -10.51
N LYS A 573 7.02 14.86 -10.61
CA LYS A 573 6.36 16.16 -10.38
C LYS A 573 5.16 16.38 -11.31
N ARG A 574 5.27 15.99 -12.59
CA ARG A 574 4.16 16.04 -13.56
C ARG A 574 2.98 15.18 -13.09
N MET A 575 3.22 13.93 -12.71
CA MET A 575 2.14 13.03 -12.28
C MET A 575 1.53 13.47 -10.95
N SER A 576 2.33 13.94 -9.99
CA SER A 576 1.83 14.46 -8.71
C SER A 576 1.02 15.76 -8.88
N SER A 577 1.44 16.69 -9.74
CA SER A 577 0.62 17.89 -10.04
C SER A 577 -0.66 17.54 -10.80
N SER A 578 -0.61 16.53 -11.69
CA SER A 578 -1.78 16.02 -12.40
C SER A 578 -2.79 15.39 -11.43
N PHE A 579 -2.29 14.61 -10.46
CA PHE A 579 -3.08 14.04 -9.38
C PHE A 579 -3.75 15.12 -8.54
N ALA A 580 -3.01 16.12 -8.07
CA ALA A 580 -3.56 17.19 -7.23
C ALA A 580 -4.68 17.96 -7.95
N PHE A 581 -4.44 18.35 -9.21
CA PHE A 581 -5.46 19.00 -10.03
C PHE A 581 -6.69 18.11 -10.24
N LEU A 582 -6.49 16.83 -10.62
CA LEU A 582 -7.60 15.92 -10.88
C LEU A 582 -8.39 15.62 -9.61
N SER A 583 -7.72 15.46 -8.47
CA SER A 583 -8.35 15.27 -7.16
C SER A 583 -9.32 16.41 -6.87
N ASP A 584 -8.90 17.67 -7.03
CA ASP A 584 -9.79 18.82 -6.80
C ASP A 584 -11.01 18.81 -7.73
N ILE A 585 -10.78 18.64 -9.05
CA ILE A 585 -11.88 18.65 -10.03
C ILE A 585 -12.84 17.47 -9.80
N THR A 586 -12.34 16.29 -9.43
CA THR A 586 -13.18 15.12 -9.12
C THR A 586 -14.02 15.34 -7.87
N LEU A 587 -13.47 15.89 -6.79
CA LEU A 587 -14.19 16.19 -5.56
C LEU A 587 -15.23 17.31 -5.75
N ILE A 588 -14.90 18.33 -6.53
CA ILE A 588 -15.84 19.40 -6.93
C ILE A 588 -16.99 18.82 -7.74
N ASN A 589 -16.70 18.06 -8.80
CA ASN A 589 -17.73 17.38 -9.59
C ASN A 589 -18.55 16.41 -8.74
N TRP A 590 -17.94 15.80 -7.72
CA TRP A 590 -18.64 14.92 -6.79
C TRP A 590 -19.64 15.66 -5.91
N THR A 591 -19.29 16.87 -5.48
CA THR A 591 -20.15 17.72 -4.65
C THR A 591 -21.49 18.04 -5.32
N PHE A 592 -21.54 18.03 -6.65
CA PHE A 592 -22.71 18.48 -7.42
C PHE A 592 -23.64 17.37 -7.94
N LYS A 593 -23.30 16.09 -7.74
CA LYS A 593 -24.18 14.99 -8.16
C LYS A 593 -24.75 14.25 -6.94
N LYS A 594 -26.02 13.85 -7.04
CA LYS A 594 -26.74 13.11 -6.00
C LYS A 594 -26.29 11.65 -5.88
N GLU A 595 -25.98 11.01 -7.01
CA GLU A 595 -25.51 9.62 -7.06
C GLU A 595 -24.27 9.57 -7.95
N ILE A 596 -23.13 9.14 -7.39
CA ILE A 596 -21.90 8.93 -8.15
C ILE A 596 -21.33 7.56 -7.86
N ASN A 597 -20.89 6.92 -8.94
CA ASN A 597 -19.98 5.79 -8.90
C ASN A 597 -18.72 6.15 -8.10
N THR A 598 -18.57 5.56 -6.92
CA THR A 598 -17.45 5.81 -6.00
C THR A 598 -16.14 5.19 -6.48
N SER A 599 -16.16 4.38 -7.55
CA SER A 599 -14.99 3.65 -8.05
C SER A 599 -13.85 4.55 -8.52
N PHE A 600 -14.10 5.81 -8.90
CA PHE A 600 -13.01 6.73 -9.26
C PHE A 600 -12.03 6.96 -8.10
N ALA A 601 -12.51 6.86 -6.84
CA ALA A 601 -11.65 7.02 -5.68
C ALA A 601 -10.67 5.86 -5.53
N SER A 602 -11.03 4.67 -6.00
CA SER A 602 -10.11 3.52 -6.01
C SER A 602 -8.88 3.78 -6.89
N HIS A 603 -9.10 4.41 -8.05
CA HIS A 603 -8.02 4.79 -8.96
C HIS A 603 -7.22 6.01 -8.48
N LEU A 604 -7.83 6.95 -7.75
CA LEU A 604 -7.06 8.00 -7.06
C LEU A 604 -6.12 7.39 -6.01
N GLY A 605 -6.59 6.42 -5.24
CA GLY A 605 -5.77 5.64 -4.31
C GLY A 605 -4.62 4.92 -5.02
N GLU A 606 -4.92 4.17 -6.08
CA GLU A 606 -3.91 3.50 -6.91
C GLU A 606 -2.83 4.48 -7.43
N CYS A 607 -3.25 5.67 -7.90
CA CYS A 607 -2.33 6.68 -8.40
C CYS A 607 -1.34 7.15 -7.33
N ILE A 608 -1.82 7.48 -6.12
CA ILE A 608 -0.95 7.98 -5.04
C ILE A 608 -0.03 6.90 -4.48
N GLN A 609 -0.45 5.63 -4.46
CA GLN A 609 0.39 4.49 -4.10
C GLN A 609 1.57 4.34 -5.08
N HIS A 610 1.30 4.40 -6.38
CA HIS A 610 2.35 4.32 -7.41
C HIS A 610 3.24 5.57 -7.46
N LEU A 611 2.71 6.77 -7.12
CA LEU A 611 3.52 7.98 -6.95
C LEU A 611 4.51 7.84 -5.79
N THR A 612 4.04 7.31 -4.66
CA THR A 612 4.87 7.03 -3.47
C THR A 612 5.97 6.02 -3.81
N THR A 613 5.60 4.95 -4.50
CA THR A 613 6.55 3.95 -5.00
C THR A 613 7.57 4.58 -5.96
N SER A 614 7.13 5.49 -6.83
CA SER A 614 8.02 6.18 -7.79
C SER A 614 9.04 7.07 -7.09
N LEU A 615 8.67 7.72 -5.98
CA LEU A 615 9.61 8.49 -5.15
C LEU A 615 10.66 7.57 -4.51
N ALA A 616 10.23 6.45 -3.92
CA ALA A 616 11.11 5.46 -3.32
C ALA A 616 12.14 4.89 -4.34
N VAL A 617 11.65 4.50 -5.51
CA VAL A 617 12.49 3.95 -6.59
C VAL A 617 13.41 5.02 -7.17
N HIS A 618 12.97 6.28 -7.25
CA HIS A 618 13.81 7.37 -7.71
C HIS A 618 14.98 7.64 -6.76
N ASP A 619 14.74 7.64 -5.45
CA ASP A 619 15.81 7.77 -4.46
C ASP A 619 16.77 6.57 -4.49
N TYR A 620 16.23 5.35 -4.55
CA TYR A 620 17.03 4.14 -4.76
C TYR A 620 17.89 4.26 -6.02
N TYR A 621 17.30 4.67 -7.15
CA TYR A 621 18.02 4.87 -8.41
C TYR A 621 19.18 5.87 -8.31
N LEU A 622 19.06 6.91 -7.49
CA LEU A 622 20.12 7.88 -7.25
C LEU A 622 21.21 7.38 -6.31
N SER A 623 20.88 6.50 -5.37
CA SER A 623 21.84 5.90 -4.42
C SER A 623 22.69 4.78 -5.04
N ILE A 624 22.30 4.25 -6.20
CA ILE A 624 23.11 3.27 -6.96
C ILE A 624 24.39 3.95 -7.47
N ASN A 625 25.51 3.65 -6.80
CA ASN A 625 26.85 4.08 -7.23
C ASN A 625 27.21 3.49 -8.60
N ASN A 626 28.09 4.15 -9.36
CA ASN A 626 28.56 3.66 -10.66
C ASN A 626 29.28 2.30 -10.62
N ASN A 627 29.64 1.79 -9.44
CA ASN A 627 30.27 0.48 -9.25
C ASN A 627 29.26 -0.68 -9.10
N GLN A 628 27.96 -0.40 -8.94
CA GLN A 628 26.92 -1.44 -8.91
C GLN A 628 26.58 -1.90 -10.33
N SER A 629 26.18 -3.18 -10.50
CA SER A 629 25.98 -3.77 -11.81
C SER A 629 24.92 -3.01 -12.63
N ASP A 630 25.19 -2.78 -13.92
CA ASP A 630 24.30 -2.07 -14.85
C ASP A 630 22.87 -2.63 -14.83
N SER A 631 22.73 -3.92 -14.57
CA SER A 631 21.48 -4.67 -14.50
C SER A 631 20.51 -4.15 -13.41
N THR A 632 21.01 -3.84 -12.21
CA THR A 632 20.20 -3.34 -11.08
C THR A 632 19.70 -1.91 -11.35
N LYS A 633 20.58 -1.07 -11.89
CA LYS A 633 20.26 0.30 -12.30
C LYS A 633 19.21 0.32 -13.41
N GLU A 634 19.30 -0.60 -14.37
CA GLU A 634 18.31 -0.76 -15.42
C GLU A 634 16.96 -1.25 -14.90
N LEU A 635 16.93 -2.22 -13.99
CA LEU A 635 15.68 -2.65 -13.36
C LEU A 635 15.02 -1.49 -12.61
N ALA A 636 15.77 -0.71 -11.82
CA ALA A 636 15.24 0.46 -11.13
C ALA A 636 14.60 1.47 -12.11
N LYS A 637 15.22 1.71 -13.28
CA LYS A 637 14.64 2.55 -14.34
C LYS A 637 13.34 1.97 -14.89
N VAL A 638 13.26 0.66 -15.10
CA VAL A 638 12.06 -0.03 -15.60
C VAL A 638 10.95 0.06 -14.56
N THR A 639 11.25 -0.30 -13.31
CA THR A 639 10.31 -0.24 -12.17
C THR A 639 9.73 1.16 -12.03
N LEU A 640 10.56 2.21 -12.10
CA LEU A 640 10.12 3.59 -12.02
C LEU A 640 9.14 3.97 -13.14
N LYS A 641 9.46 3.60 -14.38
CA LYS A 641 8.62 3.92 -15.54
C LYS A 641 7.31 3.13 -15.51
N ASN A 642 7.31 1.88 -15.07
CA ASN A 642 6.10 1.08 -14.90
C ASN A 642 5.20 1.64 -13.79
N SER A 643 5.77 2.13 -12.67
CA SER A 643 5.00 2.83 -11.64
C SER A 643 4.38 4.13 -12.18
N LEU A 644 5.13 4.94 -12.94
CA LEU A 644 4.59 6.15 -13.58
C LEU A 644 3.51 5.85 -14.63
N TYR A 645 3.64 4.75 -15.38
CA TYR A 645 2.61 4.26 -16.28
C TYR A 645 1.33 3.87 -15.53
N SER A 646 1.46 3.17 -14.40
CA SER A 646 0.31 2.78 -13.58
C SER A 646 -0.39 4.01 -13.00
N SER A 647 0.35 5.00 -12.48
CA SER A 647 -0.23 6.29 -12.07
C SER A 647 -0.97 6.99 -13.22
N GLN A 648 -0.40 7.01 -14.43
CA GLN A 648 -1.06 7.60 -15.61
C GLN A 648 -2.35 6.88 -15.98
N ARG A 649 -2.35 5.54 -15.94
CA ARG A 649 -3.53 4.72 -16.21
C ARG A 649 -4.62 5.01 -15.19
N ALA A 650 -4.29 5.01 -13.90
CA ALA A 650 -5.22 5.30 -12.82
C ALA A 650 -5.84 6.71 -12.94
N LEU A 651 -5.07 7.74 -13.33
CA LEU A 651 -5.62 9.08 -13.62
C LEU A 651 -6.60 9.05 -14.81
N LYS A 652 -6.28 8.32 -15.87
CA LYS A 652 -7.17 8.18 -17.04
C LYS A 652 -8.48 7.50 -16.65
N ASP A 653 -8.41 6.44 -15.86
CA ASP A 653 -9.58 5.66 -15.44
C ASP A 653 -10.45 6.48 -14.47
N THR A 654 -9.82 7.24 -13.56
CA THR A 654 -10.50 8.26 -12.75
C THR A 654 -11.28 9.25 -13.62
N ILE A 655 -10.67 9.79 -14.68
CA ILE A 655 -11.35 10.75 -15.58
C ILE A 655 -12.55 10.09 -16.28
N ASN A 656 -12.39 8.86 -16.77
CA ASN A 656 -13.46 8.13 -17.46
C ASN A 656 -14.66 7.86 -16.55
N LEU A 657 -14.42 7.59 -15.28
CA LEU A 657 -15.45 7.21 -14.32
C LEU A 657 -16.12 8.43 -13.68
N ALA A 658 -15.38 9.51 -13.41
CA ALA A 658 -15.93 10.69 -12.75
C ALA A 658 -16.70 11.62 -13.72
N PHE A 659 -16.30 11.70 -14.99
CA PHE A 659 -16.71 12.74 -15.93
C PHE A 659 -17.48 12.21 -17.15
N ASN A 660 -18.35 13.03 -17.72
CA ASN A 660 -19.02 12.70 -18.98
C ASN A 660 -18.04 12.73 -20.16
N ARG A 661 -18.42 12.18 -21.32
CA ARG A 661 -17.53 12.02 -22.48
C ARG A 661 -16.80 13.32 -22.88
N PHE A 662 -17.50 14.45 -22.94
CA PHE A 662 -16.92 15.73 -23.35
C PHE A 662 -15.93 16.29 -22.32
N SER A 663 -16.33 16.36 -21.05
CA SER A 663 -15.45 16.83 -19.98
C SER A 663 -14.25 15.90 -19.78
N ALA A 664 -14.44 14.58 -19.95
CA ALA A 664 -13.36 13.61 -19.92
C ALA A 664 -12.33 13.82 -21.04
N ILE A 665 -12.77 14.14 -22.26
CA ILE A 665 -11.86 14.47 -23.38
C ILE A 665 -11.10 15.76 -23.06
N LEU A 666 -11.77 16.81 -22.58
CA LEU A 666 -11.14 18.07 -22.22
C LEU A 666 -10.08 17.88 -21.13
N LEU A 667 -10.38 17.15 -20.07
CA LEU A 667 -9.45 16.87 -18.98
C LEU A 667 -8.25 16.04 -19.45
N LYS A 668 -8.46 15.06 -20.33
CA LYS A 668 -7.35 14.30 -20.93
C LYS A 668 -6.46 15.19 -21.79
N LEU A 669 -7.03 16.11 -22.56
CA LEU A 669 -6.25 17.08 -23.35
C LEU A 669 -5.46 18.04 -22.45
N LEU A 670 -6.03 18.48 -21.33
CA LEU A 670 -5.35 19.35 -20.37
C LEU A 670 -4.18 18.64 -19.66
N LEU A 671 -4.38 17.39 -19.24
CA LEU A 671 -3.35 16.62 -18.51
C LEU A 671 -2.29 16.00 -19.44
N PHE A 672 -2.70 15.64 -20.65
CA PHE A 672 -1.90 14.92 -21.64
C PHE A 672 -2.00 15.56 -23.04
N PRO A 673 -1.59 16.84 -23.21
CA PRO A 673 -1.76 17.56 -24.47
C PRO A 673 -0.99 16.94 -25.65
N PHE A 674 0.15 16.29 -25.37
CA PHE A 674 0.95 15.57 -26.37
C PHE A 674 0.71 14.05 -26.34
N GLY A 675 -0.44 13.62 -25.80
CA GLY A 675 -0.74 12.21 -25.56
C GLY A 675 -0.04 11.65 -24.31
N GLN A 676 -0.13 10.32 -24.17
CA GLN A 676 0.34 9.57 -23.01
C GLN A 676 1.86 9.40 -23.03
N PRO A 677 2.62 10.05 -22.12
CA PRO A 677 4.09 9.97 -22.13
C PRO A 677 4.65 8.64 -21.65
N PHE A 678 3.92 7.93 -20.79
CA PHE A 678 4.38 6.68 -20.18
C PHE A 678 3.74 5.50 -20.88
N HIS A 679 4.57 4.51 -21.16
CA HIS A 679 4.20 3.26 -21.81
C HIS A 679 4.68 2.13 -20.90
N GLN A 680 3.88 1.07 -20.81
CA GLN A 680 4.30 -0.12 -20.10
C GLN A 680 5.57 -0.66 -20.74
N ILE A 681 6.64 -0.78 -19.94
CA ILE A 681 7.88 -1.36 -20.43
C ILE A 681 7.79 -2.87 -20.22
N ILE A 682 7.39 -3.55 -21.29
CA ILE A 682 7.37 -5.01 -21.40
C ILE A 682 8.78 -5.51 -21.83
N ALA A 683 9.84 -4.75 -21.54
CA ALA A 683 11.12 -4.92 -22.21
C ALA A 683 11.68 -6.34 -22.05
N PHE A 684 12.06 -6.93 -23.18
CA PHE A 684 13.10 -7.94 -23.23
C PHE A 684 14.42 -7.21 -22.99
N LYS A 685 14.93 -7.29 -21.77
CA LYS A 685 16.33 -6.98 -21.48
C LYS A 685 16.95 -8.22 -20.84
N PRO A 686 18.17 -8.61 -21.24
CA PRO A 686 18.83 -9.75 -20.62
C PRO A 686 19.00 -9.43 -19.13
N LEU A 687 18.26 -10.17 -18.32
CA LEU A 687 18.47 -10.22 -16.90
C LEU A 687 19.78 -10.98 -16.71
N HIS A 688 20.76 -10.37 -16.03
CA HIS A 688 21.99 -11.06 -15.65
C HIS A 688 21.79 -11.70 -14.28
N ASP A 689 22.58 -12.74 -13.97
CA ASP A 689 22.51 -13.47 -12.70
C ASP A 689 22.62 -12.55 -11.47
N ASP A 690 23.26 -11.38 -11.60
CA ASP A 690 23.35 -10.37 -10.55
C ASP A 690 22.00 -9.82 -10.05
N ILE A 691 20.92 -9.96 -10.84
CA ILE A 691 19.59 -9.47 -10.44
C ILE A 691 18.97 -10.33 -9.33
N GLU A 692 19.43 -11.56 -9.15
CA GLU A 692 19.07 -12.41 -8.02
C GLU A 692 19.33 -11.70 -6.68
N LYS A 693 20.39 -10.87 -6.62
CA LYS A 693 20.75 -10.07 -5.44
C LYS A 693 19.62 -9.19 -4.94
N ILE A 694 18.71 -8.75 -5.80
CA ILE A 694 17.54 -7.94 -5.40
C ILE A 694 16.60 -8.75 -4.51
N CYS A 695 16.37 -10.02 -4.86
CA CYS A 695 15.61 -10.92 -4.00
C CYS A 695 16.42 -11.30 -2.74
N GLU A 696 17.75 -11.30 -2.83
CA GLU A 696 18.69 -11.69 -1.77
C GLU A 696 19.27 -10.53 -0.94
N LEU A 697 18.69 -9.32 -0.99
CA LEU A 697 19.17 -8.09 -0.31
C LEU A 697 19.25 -8.14 1.25
N ASP A 698 19.25 -9.33 1.84
CA ASP A 698 19.80 -9.60 3.16
C ASP A 698 21.28 -9.99 3.07
N GLU A 699 22.15 -8.99 2.87
CA GLU A 699 23.63 -9.11 2.90
C GLU A 699 24.16 -9.81 4.19
N ASN A 700 23.36 -9.87 5.25
CA ASN A 700 23.72 -10.44 6.55
C ASN A 700 22.95 -11.72 6.92
N SER A 701 22.04 -12.22 6.08
CA SER A 701 21.47 -13.55 6.34
C SER A 701 22.49 -14.58 5.87
N ASN A 702 23.16 -15.26 6.80
CA ASN A 702 24.02 -16.42 6.53
C ASN A 702 23.25 -17.60 5.88
N SER A 703 22.02 -17.39 5.38
CA SER A 703 21.17 -18.41 4.80
C SER A 703 20.41 -17.89 3.57
N PRO A 704 20.75 -18.31 2.34
CA PRO A 704 19.95 -18.03 1.15
C PRO A 704 18.51 -18.56 1.30
N TYR A 705 17.55 -17.99 0.56
CA TYR A 705 16.14 -18.46 0.54
C TYR A 705 16.02 -19.97 0.25
N THR A 706 17.00 -20.54 -0.44
CA THR A 706 17.14 -21.98 -0.69
C THR A 706 17.19 -22.82 0.60
N LYS A 707 17.61 -22.27 1.75
CA LYS A 707 17.56 -22.98 3.04
C LYS A 707 16.14 -23.34 3.47
N TYR A 708 15.17 -22.47 3.16
CA TYR A 708 13.79 -22.58 3.65
C TYR A 708 12.85 -23.28 2.67
N SER A 709 13.25 -23.39 1.40
CA SER A 709 12.50 -24.09 0.35
C SER A 709 13.37 -25.19 -0.27
N PRO A 710 13.15 -26.47 0.10
CA PRO A 710 13.87 -27.62 -0.48
C PRO A 710 13.76 -27.65 -2.01
N PHE A 711 12.58 -27.30 -2.52
CA PHE A 711 12.33 -27.22 -3.94
C PHE A 711 13.16 -26.11 -4.61
N LEU A 712 13.19 -24.90 -4.04
CA LEU A 712 14.01 -23.81 -4.57
C LEU A 712 15.50 -24.17 -4.57
N LYS A 713 15.99 -24.81 -3.50
CA LYS A 713 17.36 -25.34 -3.42
C LYS A 713 17.64 -26.32 -4.55
N LYS A 714 16.72 -27.25 -4.81
CA LYS A 714 16.88 -28.25 -5.86
C LYS A 714 16.95 -27.63 -7.25
N ILE A 715 16.06 -26.67 -7.55
CA ILE A 715 16.11 -25.95 -8.84
C ILE A 715 17.41 -25.16 -8.96
N TYR A 716 17.82 -24.45 -7.91
CA TYR A 716 19.06 -23.68 -7.89
C TYR A 716 20.29 -24.55 -8.18
N GLN A 717 20.43 -25.68 -7.49
CA GLN A 717 21.52 -26.64 -7.74
C GLN A 717 21.47 -27.20 -9.16
N THR A 718 20.28 -27.47 -9.68
CA THR A 718 20.11 -27.95 -11.05
C THR A 718 20.49 -26.88 -12.08
N LYS A 719 20.17 -25.60 -11.82
CA LYS A 719 20.62 -24.46 -12.64
C LYS A 719 22.15 -24.40 -12.69
N GLN A 720 22.82 -24.55 -11.53
CA GLN A 720 24.27 -24.56 -11.47
C GLN A 720 24.89 -25.72 -12.28
N LYS A 721 24.35 -26.93 -12.15
CA LYS A 721 24.79 -28.10 -12.94
C LYS A 721 24.63 -27.87 -14.44
N LEU A 722 23.49 -27.34 -14.87
CA LEU A 722 23.23 -27.04 -16.28
C LEU A 722 24.18 -25.95 -16.80
N LYS A 723 24.40 -24.89 -16.01
CA LYS A 723 25.34 -23.81 -16.36
C LYS A 723 26.78 -24.32 -16.52
N ALA A 724 27.22 -25.25 -15.68
CA ALA A 724 28.53 -25.87 -15.81
C ALA A 724 28.65 -26.71 -17.11
N ALA A 725 27.56 -27.32 -17.57
CA ALA A 725 27.52 -28.16 -18.76
C ALA A 725 27.10 -27.42 -20.06
N GLU A 726 26.93 -26.09 -20.01
CA GLU A 726 26.35 -25.29 -21.12
C GLU A 726 27.18 -25.39 -22.41
N SER A 727 28.51 -25.36 -22.31
CA SER A 727 29.40 -25.48 -23.47
C SER A 727 29.27 -26.85 -24.17
N ALA A 728 29.19 -27.93 -23.38
CA ALA A 728 28.98 -29.28 -23.88
C ALA A 728 27.58 -29.44 -24.48
N GLU A 729 26.57 -28.81 -23.89
CA GLU A 729 25.19 -28.82 -24.39
C GLU A 729 25.09 -28.17 -25.77
N ILE A 730 25.76 -27.03 -25.96
CA ILE A 730 25.85 -26.32 -27.24
C ILE A 730 26.57 -27.20 -28.26
N ALA A 731 27.68 -27.85 -27.89
CA ALA A 731 28.42 -28.75 -28.78
C ALA A 731 27.57 -29.93 -29.27
N VAL A 732 26.84 -30.61 -28.38
CA VAL A 732 25.95 -31.71 -28.75
C VAL A 732 24.78 -31.23 -29.61
N THR A 733 24.19 -30.08 -29.27
CA THR A 733 23.07 -29.51 -30.05
C THR A 733 23.51 -29.14 -31.47
N ASN A 734 24.68 -28.52 -31.61
CA ASN A 734 25.24 -28.16 -32.91
C ASN A 734 25.61 -29.38 -33.75
N ALA A 735 26.19 -30.41 -33.12
CA ALA A 735 26.60 -31.61 -33.83
C ALA A 735 25.44 -32.50 -34.28
N THR A 736 24.35 -32.54 -33.51
CA THR A 736 23.19 -33.40 -33.81
C THR A 736 22.10 -32.71 -34.61
N GLY A 737 22.13 -31.37 -34.69
CA GLY A 737 21.05 -30.56 -35.24
C GLY A 737 19.76 -30.60 -34.41
N THR A 738 19.77 -31.29 -33.27
CA THR A 738 18.60 -31.48 -32.40
C THR A 738 18.89 -30.97 -30.99
N PRO A 739 18.02 -30.14 -30.40
CA PRO A 739 18.22 -29.64 -29.05
C PRO A 739 18.08 -30.77 -28.03
N LEU A 740 18.98 -30.78 -27.06
CA LEU A 740 18.88 -31.63 -25.89
C LEU A 740 17.63 -31.31 -25.08
N THR A 741 16.89 -32.34 -24.69
CA THR A 741 15.69 -32.32 -23.86
C THR A 741 15.73 -33.50 -22.88
N THR A 742 14.85 -33.50 -21.88
CA THR A 742 14.71 -34.60 -20.91
C THR A 742 14.39 -35.95 -21.55
N ASP A 743 13.85 -35.97 -22.78
CA ASP A 743 13.37 -37.17 -23.44
C ASP A 743 14.47 -37.82 -24.31
N ASN A 744 15.35 -37.00 -24.90
CA ASN A 744 16.37 -37.46 -25.86
C ASN A 744 17.81 -37.37 -25.36
N TYR A 745 18.07 -36.83 -24.15
CA TYR A 745 19.44 -36.54 -23.69
C TYR A 745 20.35 -37.76 -23.69
N LYS A 746 19.89 -38.93 -23.21
CA LYS A 746 20.72 -40.15 -23.16
C LYS A 746 21.23 -40.54 -24.53
N THR A 747 20.34 -40.56 -25.52
CA THR A 747 20.68 -40.98 -26.88
C THR A 747 21.62 -40.01 -27.57
N LEU A 748 21.40 -38.71 -27.42
CA LEU A 748 22.23 -37.69 -28.09
C LEU A 748 23.62 -37.59 -27.46
N ILE A 749 23.70 -37.64 -26.12
CA ILE A 749 24.98 -37.63 -25.41
C ILE A 749 25.83 -38.86 -25.79
N ASN A 750 25.23 -40.05 -25.83
CA ASN A 750 25.95 -41.27 -26.19
C ASN A 750 26.49 -41.23 -27.63
N ARG A 751 25.70 -40.69 -28.57
CA ARG A 751 26.14 -40.53 -29.97
C ARG A 751 27.31 -39.56 -30.08
N CYS A 752 27.24 -38.41 -29.42
CA CYS A 752 28.31 -37.42 -29.45
C CYS A 752 29.58 -37.89 -28.72
N LEU A 753 29.44 -38.66 -27.63
CA LEU A 753 30.59 -39.29 -26.96
C LEU A 753 31.25 -40.33 -27.87
N ALA A 754 30.48 -41.19 -28.53
CA ALA A 754 31.01 -42.17 -29.48
C ALA A 754 31.71 -41.51 -30.68
N ALA A 755 31.22 -40.34 -31.11
CA ALA A 755 31.82 -39.55 -32.18
C ALA A 755 32.98 -38.65 -31.72
N GLY A 756 33.36 -38.67 -30.44
CA GLY A 756 34.45 -37.84 -29.91
C GLY A 756 34.16 -36.32 -29.85
N ILE A 757 32.89 -35.92 -29.98
CA ILE A 757 32.47 -34.51 -29.98
C ILE A 757 32.48 -33.92 -28.57
N VAL A 758 32.23 -34.76 -27.56
CA VAL A 758 32.30 -34.39 -26.14
C VAL A 758 33.16 -35.39 -25.37
N SER A 759 33.88 -34.92 -24.36
CA SER A 759 34.67 -35.80 -23.49
C SER A 759 33.79 -36.67 -22.58
N VAL A 760 34.37 -37.72 -21.99
CA VAL A 760 33.69 -38.56 -21.00
C VAL A 760 33.17 -37.70 -19.84
N GLU A 761 33.99 -36.80 -19.32
CA GLU A 761 33.63 -35.87 -18.24
C GLU A 761 32.47 -34.94 -18.63
N GLN A 762 32.52 -34.33 -19.82
CA GLN A 762 31.43 -33.48 -20.33
C GLN A 762 30.13 -34.26 -20.50
N SER A 763 30.22 -35.52 -20.95
CA SER A 763 29.05 -36.40 -21.10
C SER A 763 28.41 -36.74 -19.75
N GLU A 764 29.20 -36.94 -18.70
CA GLU A 764 28.73 -37.22 -17.35
C GLU A 764 28.10 -35.97 -16.72
N GLN A 765 28.72 -34.81 -16.88
CA GLN A 765 28.16 -33.52 -16.44
C GLN A 765 26.80 -33.25 -17.10
N LEU A 766 26.67 -33.48 -18.41
CA LEU A 766 25.40 -33.35 -19.11
C LEU A 766 24.36 -34.35 -18.62
N ARG A 767 24.73 -35.62 -18.43
CA ARG A 767 23.82 -36.64 -17.89
C ARG A 767 23.33 -36.25 -16.49
N ASP A 768 24.21 -35.82 -15.60
CA ASP A 768 23.84 -35.41 -14.24
C ASP A 768 22.92 -34.17 -14.24
N ALA A 769 23.22 -33.18 -15.08
CA ALA A 769 22.36 -32.00 -15.23
C ALA A 769 20.94 -32.39 -15.70
N TYR A 770 20.83 -33.18 -16.77
CA TYR A 770 19.54 -33.60 -17.33
C TYR A 770 18.79 -34.60 -16.45
N LEU A 771 19.50 -35.48 -15.72
CA LEU A 771 18.90 -36.31 -14.67
C LEU A 771 18.31 -35.45 -13.56
N SER A 772 19.02 -34.40 -13.13
CA SER A 772 18.53 -33.48 -12.10
C SER A 772 17.27 -32.72 -12.55
N ILE A 773 17.20 -32.30 -13.83
CA ILE A 773 15.99 -31.69 -14.43
C ILE A 773 14.83 -32.70 -14.48
N LEU A 774 15.12 -33.94 -14.91
CA LEU A 774 14.15 -35.03 -14.93
C LEU A 774 13.62 -35.35 -13.52
N GLU A 775 14.48 -35.33 -12.50
CA GLU A 775 14.00 -35.54 -11.13
C GLU A 775 13.10 -34.42 -10.63
N ILE A 776 13.35 -33.17 -11.01
CA ILE A 776 12.45 -32.05 -10.65
C ILE A 776 11.08 -32.29 -11.28
N THR A 777 11.03 -32.61 -12.58
CA THR A 777 9.78 -32.87 -13.29
C THR A 777 9.06 -34.11 -12.77
N LEU A 778 9.76 -35.20 -12.48
CA LEU A 778 9.16 -36.43 -11.96
C LEU A 778 8.67 -36.29 -10.53
N ILE A 779 9.46 -35.66 -9.64
CA ILE A 779 8.98 -35.32 -8.30
C ILE A 779 7.70 -34.50 -8.44
N ASN A 780 7.66 -33.50 -9.33
CA ASN A 780 6.49 -32.65 -9.52
C ASN A 780 5.18 -33.39 -9.86
N HIS A 781 5.25 -34.53 -10.53
CA HIS A 781 4.06 -35.28 -10.94
C HIS A 781 3.75 -36.46 -10.01
N PHE A 782 4.77 -37.08 -9.40
CA PHE A 782 4.62 -38.32 -8.64
C PHE A 782 4.98 -38.19 -7.14
N GLY A 783 5.36 -36.99 -6.70
CA GLY A 783 5.82 -36.71 -5.34
C GLY A 783 7.10 -37.47 -4.97
N ASN A 784 7.35 -37.59 -3.65
CA ASN A 784 8.48 -38.37 -3.14
C ASN A 784 8.32 -39.89 -3.30
N ASN A 785 7.15 -40.36 -3.75
CA ASN A 785 6.87 -41.79 -3.98
C ASN A 785 7.64 -42.35 -5.19
N TYR A 786 8.01 -41.51 -6.17
CA TYR A 786 8.81 -41.96 -7.30
C TYR A 786 10.20 -42.47 -6.89
N LYS A 787 10.80 -41.90 -5.84
CA LYS A 787 12.10 -42.34 -5.30
C LYS A 787 12.02 -43.68 -4.55
N LYS A 788 10.83 -44.16 -4.18
CA LYS A 788 10.66 -45.44 -3.49
C LYS A 788 10.59 -46.65 -4.44
N ASN A 789 10.42 -46.40 -5.74
CA ASN A 789 10.25 -47.45 -6.76
C ASN A 789 11.46 -47.56 -7.72
N LYS A 790 12.58 -46.91 -7.40
CA LYS A 790 13.91 -47.13 -7.99
C LYS A 790 14.83 -47.56 -6.88
#